data_AF-A0A6J0LDS2-F1
#
_entry.id   AF-A0A6J0LDS2-F1
#
_cell.length_a   1.000
_cell.length_b   1.000
_cell.length_c   1.000
_cell.angle_alpha   90.00
_cell.angle_beta   90.00
_cell.angle_gamma   90.00
#
_symmetry.space_group_name_H-M   'P 1'
#
loop_
_entity.id
_entity.type
_entity.pdbx_description
1 polymer ?
#
loop_
_entity_poly.entity_id
_entity_poly.type
_entity_poly.pdbx_seq_one_letter_code
_entity_poly.pdbx_strand_id
1 'polypeptide(L)'
;MVVMDVDEENIEEVAATAEESINDGEEVGDVKDDLMSEIITTIEFLDQISDYRRTQQKECFNLVRRLKILIPFMDEIRGFEFPSPESCMHFLHRLRKVILAARKLLETCNNGSKIYLALDSESVMTRFHSVYEKLNRVLVKTPFEELRISDEVKDEVCSLCKQLKKARRRTDTQDIELAVDMMVMFSKTDPRNADSAIIERLANKLELQTMEDLKTETIAIKTLIQEKGGLSIETKQHIVELLNKFKKLQGVEATDILHEPGINKSTSAILPHEFLCPITLEIMQDPVIIATGQTYEKESIQKWFDAGHKTCPKTRQTLDHLALAPNYALKNIILQWCEKNNFKIPEKETSLNVSEEQKDEVSLLVEALSSSQLEEQRESVKQMRLLARENPENRVLIANAGAIPLLVQLLSYPDSGIQENTVTTLLNLSIDETNKKLISDEGAIPDIIEILQNGNREARENSAAALFSLSMLDENKVTIGLSNGIPPLVDLLQHGTSRGKKDALTALFNLSLNSANKGRAIDAGIVQPLLQLLKDRNLGMIDEALSILLLLVSHPEGRQAIGQLSFIETLVDFIRQGTPKNKECAASVLLELGSNNSSFILAALQFGVYEYLVEITSSGTNRAQRKANALIQLISKSEQI
;
A
#
# COMPACT_ATOMS: atom_id res chain seq x y z
N MET A 1 -7.39 9.08 4.00
CA MET A 1 -7.16 7.99 4.96
C MET A 1 -8.05 6.83 4.51
N VAL A 2 -7.54 6.01 3.60
CA VAL A 2 -8.25 4.85 3.04
C VAL A 2 -7.74 3.64 3.82
N VAL A 3 -8.66 2.98 4.53
CA VAL A 3 -8.41 1.67 5.14
C VAL A 3 -8.49 0.66 3.99
N MET A 4 -7.37 0.00 3.69
CA MET A 4 -7.27 -1.04 2.65
C MET A 4 -7.14 -2.39 3.34
N ASP A 5 -8.12 -3.25 3.10
CA ASP A 5 -8.06 -4.68 3.43
C ASP A 5 -6.85 -5.32 2.73
N VAL A 6 -6.03 -6.00 3.54
CA VAL A 6 -4.84 -6.75 3.17
C VAL A 6 -5.28 -8.15 2.83
N ASP A 7 -5.12 -8.57 1.56
CA ASP A 7 -5.26 -9.96 1.17
C ASP A 7 -3.92 -10.51 0.64
N GLU A 8 -3.57 -11.62 1.27
CA GLU A 8 -2.48 -12.58 1.13
C GLU A 8 -2.15 -13.01 -0.31
N GLU A 9 -0.94 -12.73 -0.82
CA GLU A 9 -0.20 -13.63 -1.75
C GLU A 9 1.23 -13.17 -2.11
N ASN A 10 2.20 -13.27 -1.18
CA ASN A 10 3.62 -13.08 -1.55
C ASN A 10 4.57 -13.98 -0.75
N ILE A 11 4.70 -15.25 -1.18
CA ILE A 11 5.76 -16.17 -0.72
C ILE A 11 5.97 -17.25 -1.78
N GLU A 12 6.44 -16.90 -2.98
CA GLU A 12 6.75 -17.92 -3.98
C GLU A 12 7.75 -17.38 -5.02
N GLU A 13 8.99 -17.06 -4.64
CA GLU A 13 10.16 -17.08 -5.55
C GLU A 13 11.46 -16.81 -4.81
N VAL A 14 12.16 -17.90 -4.46
CA VAL A 14 13.62 -18.05 -4.40
C VAL A 14 13.87 -19.56 -4.46
N ALA A 15 13.80 -20.18 -5.65
CA ALA A 15 14.31 -21.53 -5.91
C ALA A 15 14.15 -21.94 -7.40
N ALA A 16 14.73 -21.19 -8.34
CA ALA A 16 14.91 -21.70 -9.71
C ALA A 16 16.02 -20.94 -10.48
N THR A 17 17.27 -21.04 -10.03
CA THR A 17 18.42 -20.89 -10.93
C THR A 17 19.42 -22.00 -10.66
N ALA A 18 19.17 -23.17 -11.23
CA ALA A 18 20.17 -24.22 -11.42
C ALA A 18 19.74 -25.20 -12.53
N GLU A 19 19.27 -24.72 -13.68
CA GLU A 19 19.14 -25.57 -14.88
C GLU A 19 19.54 -24.78 -16.12
N GLU A 20 20.83 -24.77 -16.42
CA GLU A 20 21.30 -24.75 -17.81
C GLU A 20 22.69 -25.38 -17.88
N SER A 21 22.72 -26.72 -17.99
CA SER A 21 23.71 -27.46 -18.77
C SER A 21 23.32 -28.93 -18.84
N ILE A 22 22.27 -29.25 -19.62
CA ILE A 22 22.08 -30.63 -20.11
C ILE A 22 22.45 -30.64 -21.59
N ASN A 23 23.72 -30.95 -21.79
CA ASN A 23 24.27 -31.50 -23.00
C ASN A 23 23.81 -32.96 -23.08
N ASP A 24 23.28 -33.39 -24.24
CA ASP A 24 23.11 -34.77 -24.71
C ASP A 24 23.00 -35.91 -23.67
N GLY A 25 21.77 -36.38 -23.40
CA GLY A 25 21.50 -37.83 -23.30
C GLY A 25 21.50 -38.55 -21.94
N GLU A 26 21.10 -37.92 -20.83
CA GLU A 26 20.89 -38.64 -19.54
C GLU A 26 19.40 -38.71 -19.13
N GLU A 27 19.05 -39.82 -18.47
CA GLU A 27 17.70 -40.40 -18.33
C GLU A 27 16.75 -39.57 -17.44
N VAL A 28 15.55 -39.24 -17.96
CA VAL A 28 14.44 -38.51 -17.29
C VAL A 28 14.00 -39.15 -15.94
N GLY A 29 14.42 -40.37 -15.63
CA GLY A 29 14.17 -41.04 -14.35
C GLY A 29 14.89 -40.40 -13.16
N ASP A 30 16.09 -39.85 -13.36
CA ASP A 30 16.98 -39.40 -12.26
C ASP A 30 16.48 -38.09 -11.60
N VAL A 31 16.02 -37.13 -12.42
CA VAL A 31 15.56 -35.79 -11.96
C VAL A 31 14.31 -35.86 -11.07
N LYS A 32 13.39 -36.79 -11.36
CA LYS A 32 12.19 -37.01 -10.55
C LYS A 32 12.59 -37.49 -9.15
N ASP A 33 13.47 -38.48 -9.06
CA ASP A 33 13.84 -39.10 -7.79
C ASP A 33 14.69 -38.17 -6.92
N ASP A 34 15.51 -37.31 -7.54
CA ASP A 34 16.24 -36.24 -6.86
C ASP A 34 15.29 -35.22 -6.20
N LEU A 35 14.31 -34.73 -6.95
CA LEU A 35 13.34 -33.75 -6.45
C LEU A 35 12.49 -34.29 -5.31
N MET A 36 12.09 -35.56 -5.41
CA MET A 36 11.35 -36.28 -4.36
C MET A 36 12.20 -36.45 -3.10
N SER A 37 13.47 -36.79 -3.28
CA SER A 37 14.41 -36.95 -2.18
C SER A 37 14.71 -35.61 -1.49
N GLU A 38 14.78 -34.51 -2.23
CA GLU A 38 14.89 -33.16 -1.65
C GLU A 38 13.65 -32.77 -0.83
N ILE A 39 12.44 -33.08 -1.33
CA ILE A 39 11.19 -32.84 -0.59
C ILE A 39 11.19 -33.63 0.72
N ILE A 40 11.48 -34.93 0.67
CA ILE A 40 11.47 -35.80 1.85
C ILE A 40 12.53 -35.35 2.86
N THR A 41 13.77 -35.15 2.43
CA THR A 41 14.86 -34.68 3.31
C THR A 41 14.55 -33.33 3.94
N THR A 42 13.89 -32.42 3.22
CA THR A 42 13.45 -31.15 3.78
C THR A 42 12.39 -31.35 4.87
N ILE A 43 11.40 -32.22 4.66
CA ILE A 43 10.37 -32.51 5.68
C ILE A 43 11.00 -33.17 6.92
N GLU A 44 11.93 -34.11 6.72
CA GLU A 44 12.66 -34.76 7.81
C GLU A 44 13.53 -33.78 8.61
N PHE A 45 14.20 -32.84 7.93
CA PHE A 45 14.92 -31.75 8.59
C PHE A 45 13.99 -30.89 9.45
N LEU A 46 12.80 -30.56 8.96
CA LEU A 46 11.81 -29.79 9.72
C LEU A 46 11.23 -30.53 10.93
N ASP A 47 11.17 -31.86 10.87
CA ASP A 47 10.77 -32.71 12.00
C ASP A 47 11.81 -32.74 13.12
N GLN A 48 13.09 -32.49 12.81
CA GLN A 48 14.16 -32.42 13.80
C GLN A 48 14.16 -31.11 14.60
N ILE A 49 13.43 -30.08 14.16
CA ILE A 49 13.33 -28.81 14.86
C ILE A 49 12.38 -28.97 16.06
N SER A 50 12.93 -29.00 17.27
CA SER A 50 12.16 -29.13 18.52
C SER A 50 11.90 -27.81 19.26
N ASP A 51 12.74 -26.79 19.04
CA ASP A 51 12.85 -25.62 19.93
C ASP A 51 12.24 -24.33 19.33
N TYR A 52 11.03 -24.45 18.77
CA TYR A 52 10.29 -23.29 18.28
C TYR A 52 10.04 -22.27 19.39
N ARG A 53 10.18 -20.97 19.05
CA ARG A 53 9.83 -19.86 19.96
C ARG A 53 8.38 -20.03 20.43
N ARG A 54 8.11 -19.66 21.70
CA ARG A 54 6.79 -19.83 22.32
C ARG A 54 5.66 -19.18 21.52
N THR A 55 5.92 -18.02 20.91
CA THR A 55 4.99 -17.34 20.00
C THR A 55 4.74 -18.21 18.77
N GLN A 56 3.48 -18.56 18.50
CA GLN A 56 3.07 -19.46 17.40
C GLN A 56 3.69 -20.88 17.41
N GLN A 57 4.26 -21.33 18.53
CA GLN A 57 4.89 -22.66 18.68
C GLN A 57 3.98 -23.81 18.22
N LYS A 58 2.72 -23.76 18.64
CA LYS A 58 1.72 -24.78 18.29
C LYS A 58 1.45 -24.85 16.79
N GLU A 59 1.42 -23.71 16.10
CA GLU A 59 1.20 -23.67 14.65
C GLU A 59 2.43 -24.18 13.88
N CYS A 60 3.63 -23.98 14.43
CA CYS A 60 4.85 -24.60 13.91
C CYS A 60 4.74 -26.13 13.95
N PHE A 61 4.44 -26.71 15.12
CA PHE A 61 4.26 -28.16 15.26
C PHE A 61 3.10 -28.70 14.42
N ASN A 62 2.00 -27.96 14.30
CA ASN A 62 0.89 -28.34 13.44
C ASN A 62 1.31 -28.40 11.96
N LEU A 63 2.08 -27.41 11.49
CA LEU A 63 2.58 -27.38 10.10
C LEU A 63 3.54 -28.55 9.86
N VAL A 64 4.51 -28.79 10.73
CA VAL A 64 5.43 -29.93 10.62
C VAL A 64 4.66 -31.26 10.59
N ARG A 65 3.74 -31.47 11.53
CA ARG A 65 2.90 -32.68 11.56
C ARG A 65 2.12 -32.89 10.26
N ARG A 66 1.62 -31.81 9.66
CA ARG A 66 0.88 -31.87 8.39
C ARG A 66 1.79 -32.18 7.20
N LEU A 67 3.00 -31.63 7.18
CA LEU A 67 3.99 -31.92 6.14
C LEU A 67 4.43 -33.39 6.17
N LYS A 68 4.56 -34.01 7.34
CA LYS A 68 4.91 -35.44 7.48
C LYS A 68 3.92 -36.40 6.81
N ILE A 69 2.66 -36.02 6.68
CA ILE A 69 1.63 -36.81 5.99
C ILE A 69 1.98 -36.97 4.50
N LEU A 70 2.83 -36.11 3.95
CA LEU A 70 3.28 -36.20 2.57
C LEU A 70 4.37 -37.25 2.35
N ILE A 71 5.07 -37.73 3.40
CA ILE A 71 6.18 -38.69 3.23
C ILE A 71 5.70 -40.01 2.60
N PRO A 72 4.64 -40.69 3.12
CA PRO A 72 4.14 -41.91 2.49
C PRO A 72 3.68 -41.69 1.04
N PHE A 73 3.08 -40.54 0.77
CA PHE A 73 2.67 -40.14 -0.58
C PHE A 73 3.86 -39.95 -1.53
N MET A 74 4.96 -39.40 -1.03
CA MET A 74 6.20 -39.27 -1.81
C MET A 74 6.83 -40.62 -2.11
N ASP A 75 6.85 -41.54 -1.14
CA ASP A 75 7.39 -42.89 -1.32
C ASP A 75 6.59 -43.71 -2.34
N GLU A 76 5.26 -43.59 -2.36
CA GLU A 76 4.42 -44.26 -3.38
C GLU A 76 4.64 -43.72 -4.80
N ILE A 77 4.90 -42.41 -4.94
CA ILE A 77 5.25 -41.81 -6.24
C ILE A 77 6.63 -42.29 -6.72
N ARG A 78 7.59 -42.48 -5.80
CA ARG A 78 8.93 -43.01 -6.12
C ARG A 78 8.86 -44.43 -6.69
N GLY A 79 7.98 -45.28 -6.16
CA GLY A 79 7.80 -46.67 -6.63
C GLY A 79 7.15 -46.85 -8.01
N PHE A 80 6.80 -45.76 -8.71
CA PHE A 80 6.13 -45.79 -10.01
C PHE A 80 7.13 -45.63 -11.17
N GLU A 81 7.44 -46.73 -11.87
CA GLU A 81 8.34 -46.79 -13.03
C GLU A 81 7.56 -46.71 -14.37
N PHE A 82 7.78 -45.66 -15.17
CA PHE A 82 7.49 -45.41 -16.62
C PHE A 82 7.49 -43.86 -16.82
N PRO A 83 7.70 -43.29 -18.03
CA PRO A 83 8.09 -41.88 -18.18
C PRO A 83 7.13 -40.95 -17.45
N SER A 84 7.69 -40.09 -16.60
CA SER A 84 6.92 -39.19 -15.75
C SER A 84 6.07 -38.28 -16.64
N PRO A 85 4.74 -38.22 -16.43
CA PRO A 85 3.91 -37.22 -17.07
C PRO A 85 4.44 -35.82 -16.72
N GLU A 86 4.45 -34.88 -17.67
CA GLU A 86 4.85 -33.48 -17.43
C GLU A 86 4.04 -32.86 -16.27
N SER A 87 2.77 -33.25 -16.14
CA SER A 87 1.87 -32.91 -15.03
C SER A 87 2.44 -33.27 -13.66
N CYS A 88 3.15 -34.41 -13.54
CA CYS A 88 3.76 -34.88 -12.31
C CYS A 88 4.98 -34.02 -11.96
N MET A 89 5.86 -33.74 -12.92
CA MET A 89 7.04 -32.89 -12.69
C MET A 89 6.64 -31.47 -12.26
N HIS A 90 5.64 -30.88 -12.92
CA HIS A 90 5.08 -29.59 -12.53
C HIS A 90 4.45 -29.60 -11.13
N PHE A 91 3.74 -30.67 -10.76
CA PHE A 91 3.20 -30.84 -9.42
C PHE A 91 4.31 -30.88 -8.36
N LEU A 92 5.37 -31.66 -8.59
CA LEU A 92 6.48 -31.81 -7.65
C LEU A 92 7.27 -30.52 -7.47
N HIS A 93 7.51 -29.77 -8.54
CA HIS A 93 8.18 -28.46 -8.46
C HIS A 93 7.36 -27.47 -7.62
N ARG A 94 6.04 -27.40 -7.85
CA ARG A 94 5.13 -26.57 -7.05
C ARG A 94 5.12 -27.00 -5.59
N LEU A 95 5.07 -28.31 -5.33
CA LEU A 95 5.09 -28.84 -3.96
C LEU A 95 6.39 -28.49 -3.23
N ARG A 96 7.55 -28.67 -3.89
CA ARG A 96 8.86 -28.27 -3.35
C ARG A 96 8.88 -26.80 -2.95
N LYS A 97 8.40 -25.91 -3.83
CA LYS A 97 8.38 -24.46 -3.59
C LYS A 97 7.59 -24.09 -2.33
N VAL A 98 6.43 -24.71 -2.12
CA VAL A 98 5.62 -24.50 -0.91
C VAL A 98 6.30 -25.05 0.34
N ILE A 99 6.99 -26.19 0.24
CA ILE A 99 7.74 -26.78 1.35
C ILE A 99 8.96 -25.92 1.73
N LEU A 100 9.65 -25.33 0.76
CA LEU A 100 10.74 -24.37 1.02
C LEU A 100 10.22 -23.09 1.68
N ALA A 101 9.05 -22.59 1.25
CA ALA A 101 8.37 -21.48 1.92
C ALA A 101 8.01 -21.81 3.38
N ALA A 102 7.48 -23.02 3.63
CA ALA A 102 7.21 -23.52 4.96
C ALA A 102 8.49 -23.62 5.80
N ARG A 103 9.59 -24.10 5.21
CA ARG A 103 10.91 -24.17 5.87
C ARG A 103 11.39 -22.81 6.33
N LYS A 104 11.40 -21.81 5.44
CA LYS A 104 11.83 -20.44 5.77
C LYS A 104 10.99 -19.84 6.91
N LEU A 105 9.68 -20.10 6.90
CA LEU A 105 8.79 -19.65 7.98
C LEU A 105 9.12 -20.34 9.31
N LEU A 106 9.26 -21.67 9.32
CA LEU A 106 9.59 -22.45 10.52
C LEU A 106 10.96 -22.10 11.08
N GLU A 107 11.98 -21.88 10.23
CA GLU A 107 13.30 -21.42 10.65
C GLU A 107 13.25 -20.01 11.26
N THR A 108 12.39 -19.12 10.73
CA THR A 108 12.13 -17.80 11.35
C THR A 108 11.53 -17.96 12.74
N CYS A 109 10.57 -18.89 12.91
CA CYS A 109 9.93 -19.19 14.19
C CYS A 109 10.84 -19.99 15.15
N ASN A 110 11.96 -20.53 14.70
CA ASN A 110 12.95 -21.21 15.52
C ASN A 110 14.07 -20.24 15.98
N ASN A 111 14.65 -19.50 15.04
CA ASN A 111 15.85 -18.69 15.27
C ASN A 111 15.55 -17.19 15.46
N GLY A 112 14.37 -16.71 15.06
CA GLY A 112 14.01 -15.29 15.11
C GLY A 112 13.94 -14.69 16.52
N SER A 113 13.95 -13.36 16.58
CA SER A 113 13.77 -12.58 17.81
C SER A 113 12.40 -12.86 18.42
N LYS A 114 12.39 -13.23 19.71
CA LYS A 114 11.17 -13.52 20.47
C LYS A 114 10.28 -12.27 20.59
N ILE A 115 10.90 -11.10 20.79
CA ILE A 115 10.20 -9.81 20.87
C ILE A 115 9.55 -9.47 19.52
N TYR A 116 10.30 -9.59 18.43
CA TYR A 116 9.79 -9.26 17.09
C TYR A 116 8.64 -10.17 16.67
N LEU A 117 8.76 -11.49 16.86
CA LEU A 117 7.70 -12.46 16.51
C LEU A 117 6.40 -12.20 17.27
N ALA A 118 6.50 -11.70 18.51
CA ALA A 118 5.33 -11.37 19.31
C ALA A 118 4.70 -10.02 18.93
N LEU A 119 5.52 -9.00 18.60
CA LEU A 119 5.03 -7.70 18.10
C LEU A 119 4.39 -7.82 16.71
N ASP A 120 4.92 -8.70 15.85
CA ASP A 120 4.49 -8.90 14.46
C ASP A 120 3.66 -10.19 14.30
N SER A 121 2.96 -10.58 15.37
CA SER A 121 2.25 -11.87 15.46
C SER A 121 1.15 -12.03 14.41
N GLU A 122 0.44 -10.96 14.06
CA GLU A 122 -0.58 -10.94 13.02
C GLU A 122 0.03 -11.26 11.64
N SER A 123 1.10 -10.55 11.27
CA SER A 123 1.86 -10.77 10.03
C SER A 123 2.42 -12.20 9.94
N VAL A 124 2.95 -12.74 11.04
CA VAL A 124 3.43 -14.14 11.09
C VAL A 124 2.29 -15.13 10.84
N MET A 125 1.10 -14.90 11.42
CA MET A 125 -0.07 -15.75 11.18
C MET A 125 -0.59 -15.68 9.74
N THR A 126 -0.59 -14.49 9.12
CA THR A 126 -0.88 -14.30 7.69
C THR A 126 0.07 -15.15 6.83
N ARG A 127 1.36 -15.25 7.20
CA ARG A 127 2.31 -16.12 6.50
C ARG A 127 1.99 -17.61 6.68
N PHE A 128 1.56 -18.05 7.86
CA PHE A 128 1.10 -19.44 8.07
C PHE A 128 -0.14 -19.76 7.23
N HIS A 129 -1.12 -18.86 7.18
CA HIS A 129 -2.31 -19.02 6.34
C HIS A 129 -1.95 -19.10 4.86
N SER A 130 -1.03 -18.25 4.40
CA SER A 130 -0.51 -18.29 3.02
C SER A 130 0.11 -19.65 2.69
N VAL A 131 0.94 -20.22 3.58
CA VAL A 131 1.53 -21.56 3.40
C VAL A 131 0.44 -22.64 3.35
N TYR A 132 -0.56 -22.60 4.23
CA TYR A 132 -1.67 -23.55 4.22
C TYR A 132 -2.50 -23.47 2.95
N GLU A 133 -2.74 -22.26 2.45
CA GLU A 133 -3.49 -22.04 1.21
C GLU A 133 -2.74 -22.58 0.01
N LYS A 134 -1.46 -22.22 -0.15
CA LYS A 134 -0.60 -22.70 -1.23
C LYS A 134 -0.49 -24.22 -1.22
N LEU A 135 -0.26 -24.81 -0.05
CA LEU A 135 -0.18 -26.26 0.09
C LEU A 135 -1.49 -26.94 -0.32
N ASN A 136 -2.64 -26.41 0.12
CA ASN A 136 -3.94 -26.94 -0.28
C ASN A 136 -4.22 -26.75 -1.79
N ARG A 137 -3.80 -25.63 -2.40
CA ARG A 137 -3.97 -25.39 -3.85
C ARG A 137 -3.18 -26.41 -4.68
N VAL A 138 -1.96 -26.73 -4.27
CA VAL A 138 -1.12 -27.75 -4.92
C VAL A 138 -1.74 -29.14 -4.74
N LEU A 139 -2.09 -29.53 -3.52
CA LEU A 139 -2.59 -30.88 -3.21
C LEU A 139 -3.98 -31.18 -3.80
N VAL A 140 -4.84 -30.17 -4.00
CA VAL A 140 -6.15 -30.38 -4.67
C VAL A 140 -5.99 -30.67 -6.16
N LYS A 141 -4.92 -30.19 -6.79
CA LYS A 141 -4.61 -30.43 -8.21
C LYS A 141 -3.71 -31.66 -8.41
N THR A 142 -3.63 -32.55 -7.42
CA THR A 142 -2.83 -33.78 -7.52
C THR A 142 -3.39 -34.69 -8.63
N PRO A 143 -2.58 -35.14 -9.60
CA PRO A 143 -3.03 -36.01 -10.69
C PRO A 143 -3.19 -37.47 -10.22
N PHE A 144 -4.14 -37.73 -9.32
CA PHE A 144 -4.40 -39.05 -8.72
C PHE A 144 -4.82 -40.14 -9.73
N GLU A 145 -5.34 -39.76 -10.90
CA GLU A 145 -5.72 -40.71 -11.96
C GLU A 145 -4.50 -41.20 -12.74
N GLU A 146 -3.44 -40.39 -12.80
CA GLU A 146 -2.19 -40.71 -13.51
C GLU A 146 -1.18 -41.40 -12.59
N LEU A 147 -1.16 -40.99 -11.32
CA LEU A 147 -0.33 -41.55 -10.26
C LEU A 147 -1.10 -42.72 -9.62
N ARG A 148 -0.66 -43.97 -9.84
CA ARG A 148 -1.30 -45.20 -9.29
C ARG A 148 -1.12 -45.34 -7.76
N ILE A 149 -1.48 -44.31 -7.02
CA ILE A 149 -1.40 -44.21 -5.56
C ILE A 149 -2.52 -45.04 -4.93
N SER A 150 -2.23 -45.64 -3.78
CA SER A 150 -3.17 -46.39 -2.97
C SER A 150 -4.35 -45.52 -2.49
N ASP A 151 -5.51 -46.14 -2.29
CA ASP A 151 -6.68 -45.42 -1.77
C ASP A 151 -6.45 -44.92 -0.34
N GLU A 152 -5.60 -45.60 0.43
CA GLU A 152 -5.20 -45.19 1.79
C GLU A 152 -4.46 -43.85 1.77
N VAL A 153 -3.41 -43.72 0.94
CA VAL A 153 -2.64 -42.48 0.81
C VAL A 153 -3.46 -41.36 0.17
N LYS A 154 -4.35 -41.69 -0.78
CA LYS A 154 -5.32 -40.72 -1.34
C LYS A 154 -6.23 -40.14 -0.26
N ASP A 155 -6.74 -40.99 0.64
CA ASP A 155 -7.59 -40.57 1.75
C ASP A 155 -6.82 -39.70 2.76
N GLU A 156 -5.55 -40.02 3.02
CA GLU A 156 -4.67 -39.22 3.87
C GLU A 156 -4.43 -37.81 3.29
N VAL A 157 -4.10 -37.70 2.00
CA VAL A 157 -3.94 -36.41 1.31
C VAL A 157 -5.26 -35.62 1.28
N CYS A 158 -6.39 -36.29 1.02
CA CYS A 158 -7.71 -35.66 1.06
C CYS A 158 -8.07 -35.16 2.48
N SER A 159 -7.71 -35.91 3.51
CA SER A 159 -7.87 -35.52 4.91
C SER A 159 -7.00 -34.30 5.25
N LEU A 160 -5.74 -34.29 4.80
CA LEU A 160 -4.85 -33.15 4.94
C LEU A 160 -5.44 -31.89 4.30
N CYS A 161 -5.96 -31.95 3.07
CA CYS A 161 -6.64 -30.82 2.42
C CYS A 161 -7.82 -30.29 3.26
N LYS A 162 -8.62 -31.17 3.87
CA LYS A 162 -9.71 -30.76 4.78
C LYS A 162 -9.19 -30.08 6.05
N GLN A 163 -8.07 -30.55 6.59
CA GLN A 163 -7.44 -29.96 7.78
C GLN A 163 -6.85 -28.57 7.47
N LEU A 164 -6.16 -28.41 6.35
CA LEU A 164 -5.61 -27.13 5.88
C LEU A 164 -6.71 -26.08 5.69
N LYS A 165 -7.84 -26.46 5.08
CA LYS A 165 -9.00 -25.56 4.92
C LYS A 165 -9.61 -25.11 6.25
N LYS A 166 -9.66 -25.98 7.26
CA LYS A 166 -10.20 -25.67 8.60
C LYS A 166 -9.26 -24.82 9.45
N ALA A 167 -7.95 -24.92 9.24
CA ALA A 167 -6.96 -24.17 10.01
C ALA A 167 -7.04 -22.65 9.82
N ARG A 168 -7.65 -22.17 8.72
CA ARG A 168 -7.86 -20.74 8.38
C ARG A 168 -8.66 -19.90 9.40
N ARG A 169 -9.24 -20.50 10.44
CA ARG A 169 -10.25 -19.85 11.31
C ARG A 169 -9.93 -19.88 12.81
N ARG A 170 -8.76 -20.32 13.22
CA ARG A 170 -8.44 -20.50 14.64
C ARG A 170 -7.22 -19.65 15.02
N THR A 171 -7.43 -18.69 15.90
CA THR A 171 -6.36 -18.00 16.64
C THR A 171 -6.34 -18.55 18.07
N ASP A 172 -5.16 -18.86 18.61
CA ASP A 172 -5.05 -19.44 19.96
C ASP A 172 -5.40 -18.40 21.04
N THR A 173 -6.04 -18.85 22.12
CA THR A 173 -6.33 -18.07 23.33
C THR A 173 -5.09 -17.49 24.02
N GLN A 174 -3.92 -18.14 23.92
CA GLN A 174 -2.68 -17.66 24.54
C GLN A 174 -2.05 -16.48 23.78
N ASP A 175 -2.22 -16.44 22.45
CA ASP A 175 -1.74 -15.35 21.60
C ASP A 175 -2.58 -14.07 21.81
N ILE A 176 -3.87 -14.22 22.13
CA ILE A 176 -4.76 -13.09 22.48
C ILE A 176 -4.29 -12.42 23.77
N GLU A 177 -3.91 -13.18 24.81
CA GLU A 177 -3.40 -12.59 26.05
C GLU A 177 -2.05 -11.90 25.88
N LEU A 178 -1.16 -12.47 25.05
CA LEU A 178 0.13 -11.85 24.74
C LEU A 178 -0.07 -10.53 23.95
N ALA A 179 -0.98 -10.52 22.98
CA ALA A 179 -1.34 -9.33 22.22
C ALA A 179 -1.98 -8.24 23.10
N VAL A 180 -2.86 -8.61 24.04
CA VAL A 180 -3.44 -7.68 25.02
C VAL A 180 -2.35 -7.11 25.93
N ASP A 181 -1.45 -7.94 26.45
CA ASP A 181 -0.34 -7.48 27.29
C ASP A 181 0.59 -6.51 26.53
N MET A 182 0.86 -6.76 25.25
CA MET A 182 1.62 -5.86 24.38
C MET A 182 0.86 -4.55 24.09
N MET A 183 -0.43 -4.61 23.81
CA MET A 183 -1.27 -3.44 23.55
C MET A 183 -1.35 -2.50 24.76
N VAL A 184 -1.50 -3.06 25.96
CA VAL A 184 -1.51 -2.30 27.22
C VAL A 184 -0.18 -1.59 27.44
N MET A 185 0.95 -2.26 27.15
CA MET A 185 2.31 -1.72 27.33
C MET A 185 2.63 -0.48 26.48
N PHE A 186 2.02 -0.34 25.29
CA PHE A 186 2.25 0.78 24.37
C PHE A 186 1.09 1.80 24.34
N SER A 187 0.09 1.66 25.22
CA SER A 187 -1.06 2.56 25.25
C SER A 187 -0.71 3.96 25.80
N LYS A 188 -1.08 5.02 25.06
CA LYS A 188 -0.76 6.43 25.39
C LYS A 188 -1.64 7.05 26.50
N THR A 189 -2.54 6.27 27.09
CA THR A 189 -3.62 6.78 27.94
C THR A 189 -3.30 6.85 29.44
N ASP A 190 -2.28 6.14 29.94
CA ASP A 190 -1.79 6.33 31.32
C ASP A 190 -0.32 5.87 31.49
N PRO A 191 0.67 6.77 31.63
CA PRO A 191 2.08 6.42 31.77
C PRO A 191 2.44 5.73 33.11
N ARG A 192 1.46 5.49 33.98
CA ARG A 192 1.63 4.83 35.29
C ARG A 192 1.26 3.34 35.30
N ASN A 193 0.76 2.78 34.19
CA ASN A 193 0.23 1.40 34.12
C ASN A 193 1.12 0.37 33.41
N ALA A 194 2.38 0.68 33.04
CA ALA A 194 3.35 -0.38 32.77
C ALA A 194 3.83 -0.96 34.11
N ASP A 195 2.92 -1.61 34.84
CA ASP A 195 3.21 -2.26 36.12
C ASP A 195 4.39 -3.21 35.93
N SER A 196 5.32 -3.22 36.88
CA SER A 196 6.42 -4.18 36.93
C SER A 196 5.91 -5.63 36.72
N ALA A 197 4.68 -5.91 37.15
CA ALA A 197 3.99 -7.19 36.97
C ALA A 197 3.67 -7.53 35.50
N ILE A 198 3.31 -6.56 34.64
CA ILE A 198 3.04 -6.81 33.21
C ILE A 198 4.37 -7.07 32.48
N ILE A 199 5.41 -6.30 32.79
CA ILE A 199 6.74 -6.49 32.21
C ILE A 199 7.32 -7.83 32.63
N GLU A 200 7.16 -8.22 33.91
CA GLU A 200 7.56 -9.54 34.42
C GLU A 200 6.74 -10.67 33.77
N ARG A 201 5.42 -10.48 33.60
CA ARG A 201 4.58 -11.44 32.87
C ARG A 201 5.00 -11.59 31.41
N LEU A 202 5.36 -10.51 30.73
CA LEU A 202 5.87 -10.54 29.35
C LEU A 202 7.25 -11.19 29.27
N ALA A 203 8.17 -10.90 30.20
CA ALA A 203 9.47 -11.55 30.27
C ALA A 203 9.32 -13.06 30.52
N ASN A 204 8.38 -13.46 31.36
CA ASN A 204 8.05 -14.87 31.61
C ASN A 204 7.40 -15.54 30.39
N LYS A 205 6.49 -14.84 29.70
CA LYS A 205 5.84 -15.35 28.48
C LYS A 205 6.84 -15.48 27.33
N LEU A 206 7.73 -14.51 27.15
CA LEU A 206 8.76 -14.54 26.09
C LEU A 206 10.01 -15.33 26.48
N GLU A 207 10.09 -15.90 27.69
CA GLU A 207 11.29 -16.60 28.18
C GLU A 207 12.55 -15.75 28.05
N LEU A 208 12.47 -14.50 28.54
CA LEU A 208 13.53 -13.50 28.58
C LEU A 208 13.82 -13.12 30.04
N GLN A 209 14.07 -14.14 30.87
CA GLN A 209 14.21 -14.00 32.32
C GLN A 209 15.66 -13.86 32.76
N THR A 210 16.61 -14.35 31.97
CA THR A 210 18.02 -14.35 32.34
C THR A 210 18.84 -13.38 31.50
N MET A 211 20.02 -13.03 32.01
CA MET A 211 20.99 -12.22 31.28
C MET A 211 21.51 -12.91 30.00
N GLU A 212 21.46 -14.24 29.94
CA GLU A 212 21.83 -15.01 28.76
C GLU A 212 20.73 -14.95 27.70
N ASP A 213 19.47 -15.03 28.11
CA ASP A 213 18.31 -14.85 27.23
C ASP A 213 18.28 -13.45 26.60
N LEU A 214 18.57 -12.41 27.39
CA LEU A 214 18.61 -11.04 26.88
C LEU A 214 19.78 -10.80 25.92
N LYS A 215 20.92 -11.50 26.10
CA LYS A 215 22.06 -11.43 25.17
C LYS A 215 21.74 -12.14 23.86
N THR A 216 21.19 -13.35 23.92
CA THR A 216 20.78 -14.10 22.72
C THR A 216 19.70 -13.35 21.95
N GLU A 217 18.73 -12.74 22.64
CA GLU A 217 17.70 -11.89 22.04
C GLU A 217 18.31 -10.62 21.40
N THR A 218 19.30 -10.01 22.05
CA THR A 218 20.02 -8.85 21.47
C THR A 218 20.74 -9.23 20.18
N ILE A 219 21.36 -10.42 20.11
CA ILE A 219 21.99 -10.93 18.89
C ILE A 219 20.94 -11.19 17.81
N ALA A 220 19.83 -11.86 18.15
CA ALA A 220 18.73 -12.12 17.22
C ALA A 220 18.14 -10.82 16.63
N ILE A 221 18.00 -9.76 17.45
CA ILE A 221 17.54 -8.45 16.98
C ILE A 221 18.58 -7.79 16.07
N LYS A 222 19.89 -7.90 16.37
CA LYS A 222 20.95 -7.37 15.51
C LYS A 222 20.96 -8.07 14.14
N THR A 223 20.87 -9.40 14.14
CA THR A 223 20.74 -10.20 12.91
C THR A 223 19.50 -9.80 12.13
N LEU A 224 18.34 -9.65 12.81
CA LEU A 224 17.09 -9.18 12.18
C LEU A 224 17.25 -7.81 11.52
N ILE A 225 17.93 -6.86 12.17
CA ILE A 225 18.17 -5.51 11.62
C ILE A 225 19.11 -5.57 10.41
N GLN A 226 20.13 -6.43 10.44
CA GLN A 226 21.08 -6.62 9.34
C GLN A 226 20.44 -7.32 8.13
N GLU A 227 19.63 -8.37 8.36
CA GLU A 227 19.01 -9.17 7.30
C GLU A 227 17.79 -8.49 6.67
N LYS A 228 16.98 -7.73 7.44
CA LYS A 228 15.72 -7.18 6.93
C LYS A 228 15.81 -5.76 6.35
N GLY A 229 16.91 -5.03 6.50
CA GLY A 229 17.15 -3.70 5.88
C GLY A 229 16.14 -2.56 6.18
N GLY A 230 14.96 -2.85 6.76
CA GLY A 230 13.80 -1.96 6.71
C GLY A 230 12.68 -2.32 7.69
N LEU A 231 12.99 -2.51 8.98
CA LEU A 231 11.96 -2.43 10.03
C LEU A 231 11.46 -0.97 10.15
N SER A 232 10.16 -0.78 10.35
CA SER A 232 9.58 0.55 10.60
C SER A 232 10.24 1.22 11.80
N ILE A 233 10.33 2.56 11.79
CA ILE A 233 10.91 3.33 12.90
C ILE A 233 10.17 3.04 14.21
N GLU A 234 8.85 2.89 14.16
CA GLU A 234 8.01 2.58 15.31
C GLU A 234 8.28 1.17 15.86
N THR A 235 8.37 0.15 15.01
CA THR A 235 8.69 -1.23 15.43
C THR A 235 10.09 -1.30 16.04
N LYS A 236 11.08 -0.62 15.46
CA LYS A 236 12.45 -0.54 16.02
C LYS A 236 12.42 0.10 17.40
N GLN A 237 11.67 1.19 17.58
CA GLN A 237 11.52 1.86 18.87
C GLN A 237 10.85 0.95 19.90
N HIS A 238 9.76 0.26 19.55
CA HIS A 238 9.07 -0.68 20.45
C HIS A 238 9.96 -1.87 20.86
N ILE A 239 10.76 -2.42 19.94
CA ILE A 239 11.72 -3.51 20.24
C ILE A 239 12.77 -3.02 21.25
N VAL A 240 13.38 -1.86 20.99
CA VAL A 240 14.42 -1.29 21.86
C VAL A 240 13.85 -0.92 23.22
N GLU A 241 12.65 -0.33 23.26
CA GLU A 241 11.96 0.02 24.50
C GLU A 241 11.66 -1.21 25.36
N LEU A 242 11.14 -2.29 24.77
CA LEU A 242 10.81 -3.51 25.50
C LEU A 242 12.08 -4.22 26.01
N LEU A 243 13.12 -4.30 25.19
CA LEU A 243 14.39 -4.90 25.59
C LEU A 243 15.06 -4.11 26.73
N ASN A 244 15.00 -2.77 26.69
CA ASN A 244 15.50 -1.94 27.78
C ASN A 244 14.68 -2.10 29.06
N LYS A 245 13.36 -2.26 28.96
CA LYS A 245 12.50 -2.57 30.13
C LYS A 245 12.85 -3.94 30.75
N PHE A 246 13.12 -4.97 29.94
CA PHE A 246 13.57 -6.26 30.45
C PHE A 246 14.97 -6.20 31.09
N LYS A 247 15.92 -5.46 30.49
CA LYS A 247 17.24 -5.20 31.09
C LYS A 247 17.13 -4.48 32.44
N LYS A 248 16.22 -3.52 32.55
CA LYS A 248 15.96 -2.77 33.80
C LYS A 248 15.40 -3.66 34.90
N LEU A 249 14.52 -4.62 34.58
CA LEU A 249 14.04 -5.62 35.56
C LEU A 249 15.17 -6.48 36.12
N GLN A 250 16.20 -6.75 35.32
CA GLN A 250 17.38 -7.53 35.73
C GLN A 250 18.47 -6.68 36.40
N GLY A 251 18.22 -5.39 36.68
CA GLY A 251 19.16 -4.52 37.38
C GLY A 251 20.34 -4.03 36.55
N VAL A 252 20.21 -4.01 35.22
CA VAL A 252 21.28 -3.61 34.28
C VAL A 252 21.02 -2.20 33.73
N GLU A 253 22.05 -1.36 33.67
CA GLU A 253 21.98 -0.04 33.01
C GLU A 253 21.66 -0.19 31.51
N ALA A 254 20.83 0.71 30.99
CA ALA A 254 20.41 0.71 29.59
C ALA A 254 21.65 0.81 28.68
N THR A 255 21.98 -0.29 28.01
CA THR A 255 23.03 -0.32 26.99
C THR A 255 22.43 0.13 25.68
N ASP A 256 22.92 1.24 25.14
CA ASP A 256 22.61 1.66 23.78
C ASP A 256 23.06 0.55 22.83
N ILE A 257 22.12 -0.23 22.30
CA ILE A 257 22.42 -1.34 21.38
C ILE A 257 23.09 -0.81 20.09
N LEU A 258 22.99 0.51 19.87
CA LEU A 258 23.63 1.27 18.81
C LEU A 258 25.10 1.65 19.10
N HIS A 259 25.59 1.53 20.34
CA HIS A 259 26.97 1.87 20.70
C HIS A 259 27.53 1.01 21.85
N GLU A 260 28.36 0.01 21.54
CA GLU A 260 29.71 -0.13 22.11
C GLU A 260 30.58 -1.17 21.36
N PRO A 261 31.92 -1.02 21.37
CA PRO A 261 32.85 -1.65 20.43
C PRO A 261 33.54 -2.92 20.99
N GLY A 262 33.79 -3.90 20.11
CA GLY A 262 34.44 -5.16 20.46
C GLY A 262 35.26 -5.74 19.30
N ILE A 263 36.45 -5.18 19.16
CA ILE A 263 37.59 -5.46 18.28
C ILE A 263 37.82 -6.94 17.90
N ASN A 264 38.02 -7.21 16.60
CA ASN A 264 39.25 -7.85 16.10
C ASN A 264 39.49 -7.63 14.59
N LYS A 265 40.47 -6.76 14.31
CA LYS A 265 41.34 -6.61 13.13
C LYS A 265 40.81 -7.07 11.75
N SER A 266 40.45 -6.08 10.93
CA SER A 266 41.07 -5.84 9.63
C SER A 266 40.87 -4.37 9.23
N THR A 267 41.95 -3.73 8.82
CA THR A 267 42.04 -2.30 8.48
C THR A 267 41.02 -1.88 7.43
N SER A 268 40.06 -1.03 7.82
CA SER A 268 39.31 -0.14 6.92
C SER A 268 39.21 1.23 7.58
N ALA A 269 39.44 2.28 6.80
CA ALA A 269 39.57 3.65 7.29
C ALA A 269 38.26 4.16 7.90
N ILE A 270 38.35 4.78 9.08
CA ILE A 270 37.21 5.39 9.77
C ILE A 270 36.76 6.63 8.99
N LEU A 271 35.47 6.69 8.64
CA LEU A 271 34.84 7.82 7.93
C LEU A 271 34.82 9.07 8.84
N PRO A 272 35.45 10.20 8.44
CA PRO A 272 35.45 11.42 9.23
C PRO A 272 34.03 12.00 9.41
N HIS A 273 33.69 12.38 10.65
CA HIS A 273 32.37 12.96 10.99
C HIS A 273 32.04 14.26 10.24
N GLU A 274 33.05 14.96 9.72
CA GLU A 274 32.91 16.18 8.92
C GLU A 274 32.26 15.93 7.55
N PHE A 275 32.26 14.67 7.09
CA PHE A 275 31.64 14.25 5.83
C PHE A 275 30.20 13.80 5.99
N LEU A 276 29.73 13.70 7.23
CA LEU A 276 28.38 13.22 7.56
C LEU A 276 27.37 14.36 7.64
N CYS A 277 26.19 14.14 7.07
CA CYS A 277 25.05 15.02 7.20
C CYS A 277 24.53 14.97 8.65
N PRO A 278 24.39 16.09 9.38
CA PRO A 278 23.91 16.04 10.77
C PRO A 278 22.44 15.64 10.95
N ILE A 279 21.65 15.54 9.86
CA ILE A 279 20.26 15.05 9.91
C ILE A 279 20.22 13.53 9.70
N THR A 280 20.86 13.02 8.64
CA THR A 280 20.79 11.59 8.27
C THR A 280 21.89 10.74 8.89
N LEU A 281 22.98 11.38 9.34
CA LEU A 281 24.23 10.74 9.81
C LEU A 281 24.92 9.89 8.72
N GLU A 282 24.60 10.14 7.45
CA GLU A 282 25.18 9.50 6.27
C GLU A 282 26.15 10.45 5.55
N ILE A 283 27.04 9.91 4.70
CA ILE A 283 28.00 10.70 3.92
C ILE A 283 27.26 11.66 2.97
N MET A 284 27.63 12.94 2.97
CA MET A 284 27.01 13.96 2.13
C MET A 284 27.43 13.77 0.67
N GLN A 285 26.46 13.58 -0.22
CA GLN A 285 26.66 13.49 -1.67
C GLN A 285 26.46 14.86 -2.33
N ASP A 286 25.49 15.64 -1.84
CA ASP A 286 25.26 17.01 -2.28
C ASP A 286 25.25 17.98 -1.08
N PRO A 287 26.43 18.26 -0.49
CA PRO A 287 26.52 19.12 0.69
C PRO A 287 26.12 20.56 0.36
N VAL A 288 25.16 21.11 1.12
CA VAL A 288 24.71 22.51 1.06
C VAL A 288 24.83 23.20 2.42
N ILE A 289 25.22 24.47 2.40
CA ILE A 289 25.36 25.33 3.57
C ILE A 289 24.07 26.14 3.75
N ILE A 290 23.60 26.19 4.99
CA ILE A 290 22.49 27.06 5.42
C ILE A 290 23.01 28.35 6.09
N ALA A 291 22.13 29.30 6.41
CA ALA A 291 22.49 30.62 6.96
C ALA A 291 23.41 30.58 8.19
N THR A 292 23.35 29.54 9.02
CA THR A 292 24.23 29.35 10.20
C THR A 292 25.64 28.84 9.86
N GLY A 293 25.96 28.63 8.59
CA GLY A 293 27.24 28.07 8.15
C GLY A 293 27.38 26.55 8.31
N GLN A 294 26.35 25.86 8.81
CA GLN A 294 26.34 24.40 8.91
C GLN A 294 26.02 23.76 7.55
N THR A 295 26.64 22.62 7.28
CA THR A 295 26.47 21.87 6.01
C THR A 295 25.61 20.63 6.22
N TYR A 296 24.71 20.36 5.28
CA TYR A 296 23.77 19.24 5.27
C TYR A 296 23.67 18.63 3.88
N GLU A 297 23.15 17.42 3.78
CA GLU A 297 22.66 16.87 2.51
C GLU A 297 21.45 17.68 2.03
N LYS A 298 21.45 18.07 0.75
CA LYS A 298 20.45 18.97 0.15
C LYS A 298 19.02 18.50 0.34
N GLU A 299 18.75 17.24 0.06
CA GLU A 299 17.39 16.68 0.18
C GLU A 299 16.89 16.67 1.62
N SER A 300 17.77 16.34 2.57
CA SER A 300 17.41 16.24 3.99
C SER A 300 17.07 17.61 4.59
N ILE A 301 17.86 18.64 4.27
CA ILE A 301 17.60 19.99 4.78
C ILE A 301 16.43 20.67 4.05
N GLN A 302 16.20 20.34 2.78
CA GLN A 302 15.03 20.81 2.05
C GLN A 302 13.74 20.25 2.67
N LYS A 303 13.68 18.94 2.95
CA LYS A 303 12.54 18.32 3.66
C LYS A 303 12.28 18.96 5.03
N TRP A 304 13.33 19.33 5.76
CA TRP A 304 13.22 20.03 7.04
C TRP A 304 12.57 21.42 6.89
N PHE A 305 12.90 22.17 5.83
CA PHE A 305 12.28 23.46 5.54
C PHE A 305 10.85 23.32 5.01
N ASP A 306 10.60 22.31 4.19
CA ASP A 306 9.26 22.03 3.64
C ASP A 306 8.27 21.60 4.73
N ALA A 307 8.76 20.97 5.81
CA ALA A 307 7.99 20.69 7.02
C ALA A 307 7.68 21.95 7.88
N GLY A 308 8.11 23.14 7.44
CA GLY A 308 7.81 24.42 8.07
C GLY A 308 8.79 24.85 9.16
N HIS A 309 9.90 24.12 9.36
CA HIS A 309 10.91 24.49 10.36
C HIS A 309 11.80 25.64 9.85
N LYS A 310 11.95 26.69 10.68
CA LYS A 310 12.81 27.87 10.40
C LYS A 310 14.08 27.91 11.25
N THR A 311 14.52 26.75 11.74
CA THR A 311 15.65 26.61 12.64
C THR A 311 16.71 25.68 12.06
N CYS A 312 17.97 25.90 12.43
CA CYS A 312 19.07 25.00 12.14
C CYS A 312 18.86 23.67 12.90
N PRO A 313 18.80 22.51 12.22
CA PRO A 313 18.57 21.21 12.87
C PRO A 313 19.58 20.86 13.96
N LYS A 314 20.85 21.26 13.78
CA LYS A 314 21.95 20.91 14.68
C LYS A 314 22.09 21.88 15.85
N THR A 315 22.02 23.18 15.59
CA THR A 315 22.26 24.22 16.62
C THR A 315 20.99 24.77 17.24
N ARG A 316 19.81 24.44 16.66
CA ARG A 316 18.48 24.96 17.03
C ARG A 316 18.34 26.49 16.95
N GLN A 317 19.30 27.17 16.33
CA GLN A 317 19.24 28.61 16.09
C GLN A 317 18.24 28.94 14.97
N THR A 318 17.48 30.03 15.12
CA THR A 318 16.59 30.54 14.08
C THR A 318 17.40 31.07 12.90
N LEU A 319 16.98 30.75 11.67
CA LEU A 319 17.67 31.12 10.43
C LEU A 319 17.16 32.47 9.91
N ASP A 320 18.08 33.35 9.52
CA ASP A 320 17.76 34.63 8.87
C ASP A 320 17.10 34.44 7.49
N HIS A 321 17.52 33.39 6.76
CA HIS A 321 16.96 32.99 5.48
C HIS A 321 17.08 31.48 5.24
N LEU A 322 16.24 30.95 4.35
CA LEU A 322 16.21 29.51 4.01
C LEU A 322 16.99 29.16 2.73
N ALA A 323 17.81 30.09 2.21
CA ALA A 323 18.63 29.84 1.03
C ALA A 323 19.66 28.73 1.29
N LEU A 324 19.81 27.82 0.32
CA LEU A 324 20.78 26.73 0.33
C LEU A 324 21.94 27.06 -0.62
N ALA A 325 23.15 27.20 -0.09
CA ALA A 325 24.35 27.46 -0.88
C ALA A 325 25.15 26.15 -1.09
N PRO A 326 25.43 25.71 -2.33
CA PRO A 326 26.22 24.48 -2.55
C PRO A 326 27.64 24.58 -1.96
N ASN A 327 28.09 23.53 -1.27
CA ASN A 327 29.43 23.43 -0.70
C ASN A 327 30.33 22.53 -1.57
N TYR A 328 30.72 23.05 -2.74
CA TYR A 328 31.58 22.33 -3.68
C TYR A 328 32.95 21.94 -3.08
N ALA A 329 33.46 22.73 -2.13
CA ALA A 329 34.73 22.45 -1.47
C ALA A 329 34.65 21.17 -0.63
N LEU A 330 33.62 21.03 0.21
CA LEU A 330 33.41 19.81 1.00
C LEU A 330 33.10 18.61 0.09
N LYS A 331 32.31 18.80 -0.96
CA LYS A 331 32.02 17.76 -1.96
C LYS A 331 33.30 17.19 -2.57
N ASN A 332 34.23 18.05 -2.98
CA ASN A 332 35.51 17.61 -3.55
C ASN A 332 36.41 16.91 -2.52
N ILE A 333 36.43 17.37 -1.26
CA ILE A 333 37.19 16.72 -0.18
C ILE A 333 36.64 15.32 0.12
N ILE A 334 35.31 15.18 0.15
CA ILE A 334 34.63 13.89 0.32
C ILE A 334 35.02 12.94 -0.81
N LEU A 335 34.96 13.38 -2.07
CA LEU A 335 35.33 12.57 -3.23
C LEU A 335 36.79 12.12 -3.17
N GLN A 336 37.72 13.04 -2.87
CA GLN A 336 39.14 12.71 -2.73
C GLN A 336 39.41 11.72 -1.59
N TRP A 337 38.69 11.84 -0.48
CA TRP A 337 38.80 10.87 0.62
C TRP A 337 38.24 9.51 0.20
N CYS A 338 37.13 9.48 -0.54
CA CYS A 338 36.53 8.24 -1.06
C CYS A 338 37.49 7.50 -2.00
N GLU A 339 38.09 8.22 -2.96
CA GLU A 339 39.11 7.68 -3.87
C GLU A 339 40.33 7.15 -3.12
N LYS A 340 40.84 7.90 -2.13
CA LYS A 340 42.04 7.53 -1.39
C LYS A 340 41.85 6.30 -0.48
N ASN A 341 40.63 6.07 0.01
CA ASN A 341 40.32 4.98 0.94
C ASN A 341 39.58 3.81 0.27
N ASN A 342 39.44 3.80 -1.06
CA ASN A 342 38.59 2.86 -1.80
C ASN A 342 37.16 2.75 -1.23
N PHE A 343 36.66 3.84 -0.65
CA PHE A 343 35.32 3.90 -0.09
C PHE A 343 34.34 4.23 -1.23
N LYS A 344 33.52 3.26 -1.61
CA LYS A 344 32.42 3.51 -2.55
C LYS A 344 31.32 4.25 -1.80
N ILE A 345 31.04 5.50 -2.21
CA ILE A 345 29.82 6.18 -1.79
C ILE A 345 28.66 5.29 -2.22
N PRO A 346 27.70 4.96 -1.33
CA PRO A 346 26.49 4.26 -1.74
C PRO A 346 25.86 5.08 -2.86
N GLU A 347 25.89 4.56 -4.09
CA GLU A 347 25.12 5.17 -5.17
C GLU A 347 23.69 5.26 -4.65
N LYS A 348 23.03 6.42 -4.80
CA LYS A 348 21.61 6.50 -4.52
C LYS A 348 20.96 5.38 -5.30
N GLU A 349 20.52 4.35 -4.59
CA GLU A 349 19.71 3.28 -5.12
C GLU A 349 18.45 3.97 -5.64
N THR A 350 18.45 4.32 -6.94
CA THR A 350 17.25 4.12 -7.75
C THR A 350 16.86 2.68 -7.48
N SER A 351 15.84 2.51 -6.65
CA SER A 351 15.25 1.26 -6.20
C SER A 351 15.02 0.33 -7.39
N LEU A 352 16.04 -0.48 -7.68
CA LEU A 352 16.10 -1.49 -8.75
C LEU A 352 16.45 -2.84 -8.11
N ASN A 353 15.72 -3.21 -7.06
CA ASN A 353 15.69 -4.60 -6.61
C ASN A 353 14.30 -5.17 -6.92
N VAL A 354 13.92 -5.14 -8.20
CA VAL A 354 12.94 -6.10 -8.74
C VAL A 354 13.75 -7.36 -9.04
N SER A 355 13.37 -8.51 -8.49
CA SER A 355 14.11 -9.76 -8.77
C SER A 355 14.08 -10.03 -10.28
N GLU A 356 15.15 -10.60 -10.84
CA GLU A 356 15.13 -11.00 -12.26
C GLU A 356 13.96 -11.96 -12.54
N GLU A 357 13.57 -12.77 -11.56
CA GLU A 357 12.39 -13.64 -11.61
C GLU A 357 11.08 -12.83 -11.84
N GLN A 358 10.90 -11.68 -11.18
CA GLN A 358 9.74 -10.80 -11.41
C GLN A 358 9.75 -10.12 -12.78
N LYS A 359 10.94 -9.82 -13.34
CA LYS A 359 11.07 -9.30 -14.71
C LYS A 359 10.66 -10.34 -15.74
N ASP A 360 11.07 -11.59 -15.54
CA ASP A 360 10.73 -12.71 -16.42
C ASP A 360 9.24 -13.04 -16.33
N GLU A 361 8.66 -13.07 -15.12
CA GLU A 361 7.22 -13.26 -14.93
C GLU A 361 6.42 -12.19 -15.68
N VAL A 362 6.77 -10.92 -15.53
CA VAL A 362 6.05 -9.84 -16.22
C VAL A 362 6.25 -9.90 -17.72
N SER A 363 7.43 -10.27 -18.21
CA SER A 363 7.67 -10.45 -19.64
C SER A 363 6.80 -11.56 -20.23
N LEU A 364 6.69 -12.72 -19.56
CA LEU A 364 5.79 -13.81 -19.95
C LEU A 364 4.32 -13.37 -19.95
N LEU A 365 3.90 -12.58 -18.95
CA LEU A 365 2.55 -12.03 -18.92
C LEU A 365 2.31 -11.07 -20.09
N VAL A 366 3.28 -10.20 -20.44
CA VAL A 366 3.18 -9.30 -21.61
C VAL A 366 3.02 -10.10 -22.90
N GLU A 367 3.79 -11.18 -23.08
CA GLU A 367 3.66 -12.07 -24.23
C GLU A 367 2.27 -12.71 -24.28
N ALA A 368 1.77 -13.19 -23.14
CA ALA A 368 0.44 -13.79 -23.02
C ALA A 368 -0.72 -12.82 -23.33
N LEU A 369 -0.54 -11.50 -23.15
CA LEU A 369 -1.54 -10.49 -23.58
C LEU A 369 -1.78 -10.53 -25.09
N SER A 370 -0.76 -10.91 -25.87
CA SER A 370 -0.83 -11.00 -27.32
C SER A 370 -1.25 -12.40 -27.81
N SER A 371 -1.56 -13.33 -26.91
CA SER A 371 -1.95 -14.69 -27.29
C SER A 371 -3.26 -14.72 -28.08
N SER A 372 -3.38 -15.68 -28.99
CA SER A 372 -4.64 -15.98 -29.69
C SER A 372 -5.71 -16.63 -28.80
N GLN A 373 -5.35 -17.08 -27.59
CA GLN A 373 -6.25 -17.77 -26.68
C GLN A 373 -6.86 -16.80 -25.65
N LEU A 374 -8.19 -16.71 -25.64
CA LEU A 374 -8.90 -15.74 -24.78
C LEU A 374 -8.73 -15.99 -23.28
N GLU A 375 -8.67 -17.26 -22.86
CA GLU A 375 -8.48 -17.59 -21.45
C GLU A 375 -7.05 -17.26 -20.98
N GLU A 376 -6.07 -17.34 -21.88
CA GLU A 376 -4.68 -16.95 -21.59
C GLU A 376 -4.56 -15.42 -21.44
N GLN A 377 -5.19 -14.66 -22.33
CA GLN A 377 -5.30 -13.20 -22.18
C GLN A 377 -6.03 -12.81 -20.90
N ARG A 378 -7.16 -13.47 -20.59
CA ARG A 378 -7.97 -13.20 -19.38
C ARG A 378 -7.14 -13.42 -18.12
N GLU A 379 -6.44 -14.55 -18.03
CA GLU A 379 -5.62 -14.85 -16.86
C GLU A 379 -4.41 -13.92 -16.78
N SER A 380 -3.76 -13.62 -17.91
CA SER A 380 -2.62 -12.68 -17.94
C SER A 380 -2.98 -11.29 -17.43
N VAL A 381 -4.07 -10.67 -17.94
CA VAL A 381 -4.53 -9.36 -17.46
C VAL A 381 -4.88 -9.41 -15.98
N LYS A 382 -5.48 -10.50 -15.51
CA LYS A 382 -5.83 -10.68 -14.11
C LYS A 382 -4.59 -10.78 -13.22
N GLN A 383 -3.53 -11.47 -13.65
CA GLN A 383 -2.26 -11.51 -12.92
C GLN A 383 -1.56 -10.15 -12.93
N MET A 384 -1.53 -9.46 -14.07
CA MET A 384 -0.99 -8.08 -14.14
C MET A 384 -1.72 -7.12 -13.20
N ARG A 385 -3.05 -7.24 -13.10
CA ARG A 385 -3.86 -6.46 -12.15
C ARG A 385 -3.38 -6.66 -10.71
N LEU A 386 -3.08 -7.90 -10.31
CA LEU A 386 -2.60 -8.25 -8.97
C LEU A 386 -1.20 -7.66 -8.75
N LEU A 387 -0.26 -7.90 -9.67
CA LEU A 387 1.11 -7.38 -9.58
C LEU A 387 1.14 -5.85 -9.47
N ALA A 388 0.36 -5.14 -10.30
CA ALA A 388 0.27 -3.69 -10.27
C ALA A 388 -0.36 -3.15 -8.97
N ARG A 389 -1.21 -3.94 -8.30
CA ARG A 389 -1.85 -3.56 -7.03
C ARG A 389 -0.86 -3.61 -5.87
N GLU A 390 -0.05 -4.65 -5.81
CA GLU A 390 0.79 -4.99 -4.66
C GLU A 390 1.93 -3.99 -4.42
N ASN A 391 2.64 -3.58 -5.49
CA ASN A 391 3.87 -2.82 -5.34
C ASN A 391 3.99 -1.68 -6.39
N PRO A 392 4.30 -0.43 -5.98
CA PRO A 392 4.76 0.62 -6.88
C PRO A 392 5.83 0.19 -7.91
N GLU A 393 6.84 -0.59 -7.52
CA GLU A 393 7.90 -1.02 -8.43
C GLU A 393 7.38 -1.92 -9.57
N ASN A 394 6.42 -2.81 -9.28
CA ASN A 394 5.77 -3.65 -10.30
C ASN A 394 5.05 -2.81 -11.35
N ARG A 395 4.49 -1.66 -10.98
CA ARG A 395 3.82 -0.77 -11.93
C ARG A 395 4.81 -0.25 -12.96
N VAL A 396 5.97 0.21 -12.49
CA VAL A 396 7.05 0.70 -13.36
C VAL A 396 7.57 -0.43 -14.24
N LEU A 397 7.75 -1.62 -13.68
CA LEU A 397 8.20 -2.80 -14.39
C LEU A 397 7.24 -3.22 -15.52
N ILE A 398 5.95 -3.35 -15.21
CA ILE A 398 4.89 -3.70 -16.19
C ILE A 398 4.86 -2.69 -17.34
N ALA A 399 4.99 -1.40 -17.02
CA ALA A 399 5.06 -0.37 -18.04
C ALA A 399 6.31 -0.49 -18.92
N ASN A 400 7.49 -0.67 -18.30
CA ASN A 400 8.76 -0.83 -19.01
C ASN A 400 8.83 -2.10 -19.87
N ALA A 401 8.12 -3.16 -19.47
CA ALA A 401 7.98 -4.38 -20.25
C ALA A 401 7.07 -4.22 -21.49
N GLY A 402 6.45 -3.05 -21.69
CA GLY A 402 5.64 -2.77 -22.87
C GLY A 402 4.19 -3.26 -22.76
N ALA A 403 3.68 -3.49 -21.54
CA ALA A 403 2.30 -3.95 -21.36
C ALA A 403 1.25 -2.87 -21.70
N ILE A 404 1.55 -1.57 -21.52
CA ILE A 404 0.55 -0.50 -21.65
C ILE A 404 -0.14 -0.48 -23.02
N PRO A 405 0.58 -0.48 -24.17
CA PRO A 405 -0.08 -0.50 -25.49
C PRO A 405 -1.00 -1.70 -25.69
N LEU A 406 -0.61 -2.89 -25.20
CA LEU A 406 -1.41 -4.11 -25.30
C LEU A 406 -2.65 -4.05 -24.41
N LEU A 407 -2.50 -3.54 -23.18
CA LEU A 407 -3.63 -3.31 -22.28
C LEU A 407 -4.61 -2.30 -22.87
N VAL A 408 -4.14 -1.22 -23.52
CA VAL A 408 -5.03 -0.27 -24.19
C VAL A 408 -5.83 -0.94 -25.30
N GLN A 409 -5.21 -1.82 -26.11
CA GLN A 409 -5.93 -2.57 -27.14
C GLN A 409 -7.00 -3.50 -26.57
N LEU A 410 -6.77 -4.08 -25.38
CA LEU A 410 -7.71 -4.98 -24.73
C LEU A 410 -8.93 -4.26 -24.13
N LEU A 411 -8.92 -2.93 -23.99
CA LEU A 411 -10.09 -2.16 -23.51
C LEU A 411 -11.28 -2.27 -24.48
N SER A 412 -11.02 -2.27 -25.79
CA SER A 412 -12.06 -2.35 -26.81
C SER A 412 -12.51 -3.79 -27.09
N TYR A 413 -11.93 -4.79 -26.41
CA TYR A 413 -12.28 -6.20 -26.60
C TYR A 413 -13.65 -6.53 -26.00
N PRO A 414 -14.58 -7.21 -26.71
CA PRO A 414 -15.96 -7.42 -26.29
C PRO A 414 -16.12 -8.56 -25.26
N ASP A 415 -15.26 -8.60 -24.24
CA ASP A 415 -15.39 -9.50 -23.09
C ASP A 415 -15.37 -8.69 -21.79
N SER A 416 -16.45 -8.79 -21.01
CA SER A 416 -16.62 -7.98 -19.80
C SER A 416 -15.57 -8.23 -18.74
N GLY A 417 -15.08 -9.49 -18.62
CA GLY A 417 -14.04 -9.83 -17.66
C GLY A 417 -12.66 -9.29 -18.08
N ILE A 418 -12.33 -9.33 -19.38
CA ILE A 418 -11.12 -8.70 -19.91
C ILE A 418 -11.21 -7.18 -19.71
N GLN A 419 -12.30 -6.54 -20.10
CA GLN A 419 -12.47 -5.09 -19.94
C GLN A 419 -12.33 -4.66 -18.49
N GLU A 420 -13.01 -5.35 -17.56
CA GLU A 420 -12.93 -5.05 -16.12
C GLU A 420 -11.50 -5.18 -15.59
N ASN A 421 -10.82 -6.30 -15.88
CA ASN A 421 -9.45 -6.50 -15.38
C ASN A 421 -8.47 -5.52 -16.04
N THR A 422 -8.67 -5.21 -17.33
CA THR A 422 -7.81 -4.30 -18.09
C THR A 422 -7.91 -2.87 -17.54
N VAL A 423 -9.13 -2.33 -17.40
CA VAL A 423 -9.30 -0.97 -16.85
C VAL A 423 -8.82 -0.87 -15.40
N THR A 424 -8.96 -1.94 -14.62
CA THR A 424 -8.45 -2.00 -13.25
C THR A 424 -6.93 -2.06 -13.21
N THR A 425 -6.29 -2.76 -14.14
CA THR A 425 -4.84 -2.79 -14.28
C THR A 425 -4.31 -1.41 -14.63
N LEU A 426 -4.89 -0.75 -15.65
CA LEU A 426 -4.52 0.62 -16.02
C LEU A 426 -4.74 1.62 -14.88
N LEU A 427 -5.82 1.49 -14.11
CA LEU A 427 -6.03 2.26 -12.88
C LEU A 427 -4.85 2.08 -11.91
N ASN A 428 -4.46 0.84 -11.61
CA ASN A 428 -3.35 0.57 -10.69
C ASN A 428 -2.02 1.13 -11.23
N LEU A 429 -1.75 0.95 -12.53
CA LEU A 429 -0.56 1.50 -13.19
C LEU A 429 -0.53 3.03 -13.15
N SER A 430 -1.68 3.69 -13.31
CA SER A 430 -1.80 5.15 -13.33
C SER A 430 -1.50 5.84 -11.99
N ILE A 431 -1.36 5.08 -10.89
CA ILE A 431 -0.96 5.63 -9.59
C ILE A 431 0.49 6.16 -9.67
N ASP A 432 1.33 5.59 -10.54
CA ASP A 432 2.65 6.13 -10.86
C ASP A 432 2.54 7.26 -11.90
N GLU A 433 3.21 8.40 -11.66
CA GLU A 433 3.12 9.59 -12.53
C GLU A 433 3.72 9.36 -13.93
N THR A 434 4.77 8.55 -14.04
CA THR A 434 5.41 8.27 -15.34
C THR A 434 4.48 7.42 -16.20
N ASN A 435 3.93 6.37 -15.60
CA ASN A 435 2.98 5.47 -16.26
C ASN A 435 1.69 6.20 -16.65
N LYS A 436 1.19 7.09 -15.80
CA LYS A 436 -0.01 7.89 -16.07
C LYS A 436 0.10 8.64 -17.39
N LYS A 437 1.27 9.23 -17.65
CA LYS A 437 1.54 9.91 -18.92
C LYS A 437 1.56 8.91 -20.08
N LEU A 438 2.27 7.80 -19.95
CA LEU A 438 2.32 6.75 -20.98
C LEU A 438 0.92 6.22 -21.35
N ILE A 439 0.08 5.90 -20.37
CA ILE A 439 -1.30 5.43 -20.59
C ILE A 439 -2.12 6.46 -21.39
N SER A 440 -1.86 7.75 -21.15
CA SER A 440 -2.56 8.83 -21.83
C SER A 440 -2.07 9.02 -23.26
N ASP A 441 -0.75 8.93 -23.46
CA ASP A 441 -0.10 9.05 -24.77
C ASP A 441 -0.45 7.87 -25.69
N GLU A 442 -0.66 6.66 -25.14
CA GLU A 442 -1.17 5.48 -25.85
C GLU A 442 -2.67 5.56 -26.19
N GLY A 443 -3.35 6.64 -25.78
CA GLY A 443 -4.73 6.90 -26.19
C GLY A 443 -5.80 6.11 -25.43
N ALA A 444 -5.55 5.69 -24.18
CA ALA A 444 -6.51 4.90 -23.40
C ALA A 444 -7.83 5.61 -23.06
N ILE A 445 -7.85 6.95 -23.06
CA ILE A 445 -8.95 7.75 -22.49
C ILE A 445 -10.31 7.48 -23.18
N PRO A 446 -10.44 7.48 -24.52
CA PRO A 446 -11.71 7.21 -25.19
C PRO A 446 -12.25 5.81 -24.87
N ASP A 447 -11.41 4.77 -24.85
CA ASP A 447 -11.84 3.41 -24.55
C ASP A 447 -12.27 3.24 -23.09
N ILE A 448 -11.58 3.89 -22.14
CA ILE A 448 -12.01 3.92 -20.74
C ILE A 448 -13.39 4.61 -20.61
N ILE A 449 -13.65 5.66 -21.38
CA ILE A 449 -14.96 6.34 -21.41
C ILE A 449 -16.04 5.41 -21.98
N GLU A 450 -15.73 4.61 -23.00
CA GLU A 450 -16.65 3.62 -23.55
C GLU A 450 -17.01 2.54 -22.53
N ILE A 451 -16.03 2.03 -21.77
CA ILE A 451 -16.28 1.07 -20.68
C ILE A 451 -17.10 1.73 -19.55
N LEU A 452 -16.86 3.00 -19.23
CA LEU A 452 -17.67 3.75 -18.25
C LEU A 452 -19.15 3.84 -18.66
N GLN A 453 -19.43 3.91 -19.97
CA GLN A 453 -20.79 3.95 -20.52
C GLN A 453 -21.44 2.56 -20.53
N ASN A 454 -20.74 1.56 -21.05
CA ASN A 454 -21.33 0.30 -21.49
C ASN A 454 -20.89 -0.93 -20.69
N GLY A 455 -19.89 -0.78 -19.83
CA GLY A 455 -19.29 -1.88 -19.07
C GLY A 455 -20.18 -2.44 -17.96
N ASN A 456 -19.72 -3.55 -17.36
CA ASN A 456 -20.35 -4.11 -16.17
C ASN A 456 -20.20 -3.16 -14.96
N ARG A 457 -20.84 -3.50 -13.83
CA ARG A 457 -20.85 -2.65 -12.63
C ARG A 457 -19.44 -2.32 -12.15
N GLU A 458 -18.59 -3.32 -11.91
CA GLU A 458 -17.22 -3.09 -11.43
C GLU A 458 -16.39 -2.29 -12.43
N ALA A 459 -16.48 -2.60 -13.73
CA ALA A 459 -15.73 -1.94 -14.79
C ALA A 459 -16.09 -0.46 -14.89
N ARG A 460 -17.37 -0.09 -14.76
CA ARG A 460 -17.80 1.31 -14.76
C ARG A 460 -17.23 2.09 -13.56
N GLU A 461 -17.26 1.49 -12.37
CA GLU A 461 -16.70 2.10 -11.15
C GLU A 461 -15.18 2.28 -11.27
N ASN A 462 -14.46 1.25 -11.72
CA ASN A 462 -13.02 1.30 -11.93
C ASN A 462 -12.64 2.28 -13.05
N SER A 463 -13.47 2.43 -14.09
CA SER A 463 -13.27 3.43 -15.14
C SER A 463 -13.37 4.86 -14.61
N ALA A 464 -14.34 5.14 -13.73
CA ALA A 464 -14.44 6.46 -13.09
C ALA A 464 -13.21 6.77 -12.23
N ALA A 465 -12.72 5.80 -11.46
CA ALA A 465 -11.49 5.93 -10.68
C ALA A 465 -10.24 6.11 -11.58
N ALA A 466 -10.16 5.40 -12.71
CA ALA A 466 -9.08 5.54 -13.68
C ALA A 466 -9.05 6.95 -14.29
N LEU A 467 -10.22 7.46 -14.72
CA LEU A 467 -10.33 8.82 -15.24
C LEU A 467 -9.97 9.87 -14.19
N PHE A 468 -10.34 9.68 -12.92
CA PHE A 468 -9.87 10.54 -11.83
C PHE A 468 -8.35 10.54 -11.75
N SER A 469 -7.70 9.37 -11.68
CA SER A 469 -6.25 9.25 -11.60
C SER A 469 -5.54 9.92 -12.79
N LEU A 470 -5.97 9.60 -14.02
CA LEU A 470 -5.41 10.18 -15.24
C LEU A 470 -5.62 11.70 -15.31
N SER A 471 -6.76 12.20 -14.82
CA SER A 471 -7.07 13.63 -14.80
C SER A 471 -6.19 14.44 -13.84
N MET A 472 -5.33 13.82 -13.03
CA MET A 472 -4.32 14.54 -12.26
C MET A 472 -3.35 15.31 -13.16
N LEU A 473 -3.12 14.84 -14.40
CA LEU A 473 -2.46 15.62 -15.45
C LEU A 473 -3.46 16.64 -16.04
N ASP A 474 -3.06 17.91 -16.14
CA ASP A 474 -3.94 18.99 -16.58
C ASP A 474 -4.38 18.84 -18.04
N GLU A 475 -3.50 18.33 -18.91
CA GLU A 475 -3.80 18.03 -20.31
C GLU A 475 -4.94 17.00 -20.42
N ASN A 476 -4.90 15.97 -19.57
CA ASN A 476 -5.91 14.92 -19.57
C ASN A 476 -7.29 15.43 -19.14
N LYS A 477 -7.38 16.45 -18.28
CA LYS A 477 -8.67 17.07 -17.94
C LYS A 477 -9.34 17.60 -19.21
N VAL A 478 -8.57 18.23 -20.10
CA VAL A 478 -9.08 18.76 -21.37
C VAL A 478 -9.49 17.63 -22.30
N THR A 479 -8.64 16.61 -22.45
CA THR A 479 -8.89 15.44 -23.30
C THR A 479 -10.15 14.68 -22.88
N ILE A 480 -10.28 14.34 -21.59
CA ILE A 480 -11.46 13.64 -21.05
C ILE A 480 -12.74 14.43 -21.34
N GLY A 481 -12.71 15.75 -21.18
CA GLY A 481 -13.86 16.60 -21.48
C GLY A 481 -14.18 16.69 -22.97
N LEU A 482 -13.18 16.71 -23.85
CA LEU A 482 -13.37 16.71 -25.31
C LEU A 482 -13.87 15.35 -25.83
N SER A 483 -13.47 14.26 -25.19
CA SER A 483 -13.90 12.89 -25.51
C SER A 483 -15.26 12.51 -24.91
N ASN A 484 -16.09 13.49 -24.52
CA ASN A 484 -17.40 13.25 -23.89
C ASN A 484 -17.37 12.33 -22.65
N GLY A 485 -16.32 12.42 -21.82
CA GLY A 485 -16.21 11.64 -20.58
C GLY A 485 -17.08 12.14 -19.42
N ILE A 486 -17.59 13.37 -19.49
CA ILE A 486 -18.38 13.98 -18.39
C ILE A 486 -19.81 13.41 -18.29
N PRO A 487 -20.61 13.30 -19.37
CA PRO A 487 -21.96 12.75 -19.27
C PRO A 487 -22.04 11.34 -18.64
N PRO A 488 -21.17 10.38 -18.98
CA PRO A 488 -21.16 9.05 -18.35
C PRO A 488 -20.83 9.08 -16.85
N LEU A 489 -19.97 10.01 -16.42
CA LEU A 489 -19.70 10.22 -15.00
C LEU A 489 -20.93 10.79 -14.28
N VAL A 490 -21.67 11.70 -14.91
CA VAL A 490 -22.94 12.22 -14.36
C VAL A 490 -24.00 11.12 -14.26
N ASP A 491 -24.10 10.25 -15.26
CA ASP A 491 -24.96 9.06 -15.20
C ASP A 491 -24.59 8.14 -14.04
N LEU A 492 -23.29 7.82 -13.87
CA LEU A 492 -22.81 7.01 -12.76
C LEU A 492 -23.06 7.68 -11.40
N LEU A 493 -22.99 9.01 -11.31
CA LEU A 493 -23.33 9.77 -10.12
C LEU A 493 -24.83 9.65 -9.76
N GLN A 494 -25.70 9.55 -10.77
CA GLN A 494 -27.15 9.46 -10.57
C GLN A 494 -27.59 8.02 -10.25
N HIS A 495 -27.03 7.04 -10.97
CA HIS A 495 -27.55 5.67 -11.02
C HIS A 495 -26.58 4.59 -10.51
N GLY A 496 -25.34 4.95 -10.19
CA GLY A 496 -24.32 4.03 -9.68
C GLY A 496 -24.56 3.57 -8.24
N THR A 497 -23.73 2.63 -7.79
CA THR A 497 -23.68 2.22 -6.38
C THR A 497 -23.13 3.33 -5.49
N SER A 498 -23.17 3.17 -4.17
CA SER A 498 -22.49 4.09 -3.25
C SER A 498 -21.00 4.25 -3.57
N ARG A 499 -20.32 3.20 -4.05
CA ARG A 499 -18.94 3.30 -4.50
C ARG A 499 -18.84 4.06 -5.82
N GLY A 500 -19.59 3.66 -6.84
CA GLY A 500 -19.59 4.32 -8.14
C GLY A 500 -19.95 5.80 -8.09
N LYS A 501 -20.90 6.19 -7.24
CA LYS A 501 -21.23 7.60 -6.99
C LYS A 501 -20.07 8.38 -6.40
N LYS A 502 -19.32 7.78 -5.47
CA LYS A 502 -18.14 8.40 -4.86
C LYS A 502 -17.03 8.60 -5.89
N ASP A 503 -16.75 7.56 -6.67
CA ASP A 503 -15.71 7.57 -7.71
C ASP A 503 -16.06 8.55 -8.84
N ALA A 504 -17.34 8.62 -9.24
CA ALA A 504 -17.82 9.61 -10.19
C ALA A 504 -17.69 11.04 -9.64
N LEU A 505 -18.06 11.26 -8.37
CA LEU A 505 -18.02 12.58 -7.74
C LEU A 505 -16.58 13.11 -7.63
N THR A 506 -15.62 12.27 -7.23
CA THR A 506 -14.20 12.68 -7.15
C THR A 506 -13.62 12.97 -8.53
N ALA A 507 -13.94 12.17 -9.55
CA ALA A 507 -13.57 12.43 -10.94
C ALA A 507 -14.14 13.77 -11.44
N LEU A 508 -15.45 14.00 -11.24
CA LEU A 508 -16.13 15.23 -11.66
C LEU A 508 -15.59 16.46 -10.95
N PHE A 509 -15.22 16.36 -9.67
CA PHE A 509 -14.58 17.45 -8.94
C PHE A 509 -13.26 17.86 -9.60
N ASN A 510 -12.36 16.90 -9.84
CA ASN A 510 -11.05 17.20 -10.41
C ASN A 510 -11.16 17.70 -11.87
N LEU A 511 -12.05 17.11 -12.66
CA LEU A 511 -12.31 17.56 -14.04
C LEU A 511 -12.87 18.99 -14.08
N SER A 512 -13.70 19.37 -13.11
CA SER A 512 -14.33 20.71 -13.03
C SER A 512 -13.37 21.81 -12.57
N LEU A 513 -12.13 21.47 -12.17
CA LEU A 513 -11.07 22.47 -11.97
C LEU A 513 -10.69 23.16 -13.29
N ASN A 514 -10.83 22.44 -14.41
CA ASN A 514 -10.69 23.03 -15.74
C ASN A 514 -11.94 23.87 -16.10
N SER A 515 -11.73 25.10 -16.58
CA SER A 515 -12.83 26.03 -16.84
C SER A 515 -13.81 25.55 -17.93
N ALA A 516 -13.33 24.91 -19.00
CA ALA A 516 -14.19 24.42 -20.09
C ALA A 516 -15.05 23.24 -19.63
N ASN A 517 -14.53 22.40 -18.75
CA ASN A 517 -15.26 21.26 -18.21
C ASN A 517 -16.41 21.65 -17.28
N LYS A 518 -16.38 22.84 -16.67
CA LYS A 518 -17.51 23.35 -15.88
C LYS A 518 -18.77 23.47 -16.75
N GLY A 519 -18.65 24.12 -17.92
CA GLY A 519 -19.74 24.23 -18.89
C GLY A 519 -20.25 22.86 -19.32
N ARG A 520 -19.33 21.96 -19.72
CA ARG A 520 -19.66 20.57 -20.10
C ARG A 520 -20.40 19.80 -19.00
N ALA A 521 -20.03 19.98 -17.73
CA ALA A 521 -20.70 19.34 -16.60
C ALA A 521 -22.11 19.89 -16.38
N ILE A 522 -22.29 21.21 -16.56
CA ILE A 522 -23.61 21.86 -16.49
C ILE A 522 -24.50 21.36 -17.63
N ASP A 523 -23.98 21.31 -18.86
CA ASP A 523 -24.70 20.82 -20.05
C ASP A 523 -25.07 19.34 -19.91
N ALA A 524 -24.23 18.54 -19.24
CA ALA A 524 -24.51 17.15 -18.88
C ALA A 524 -25.54 16.99 -17.75
N GLY A 525 -26.02 18.08 -17.15
CA GLY A 525 -27.09 18.04 -16.14
C GLY A 525 -26.64 17.73 -14.72
N ILE A 526 -25.35 17.93 -14.37
CA ILE A 526 -24.78 17.55 -13.05
C ILE A 526 -25.49 18.17 -11.82
N VAL A 527 -26.17 19.31 -11.98
CA VAL A 527 -26.73 20.08 -10.85
C VAL A 527 -27.83 19.31 -10.10
N GLN A 528 -28.70 18.58 -10.81
CA GLN A 528 -29.79 17.82 -10.17
C GLN A 528 -29.27 16.60 -9.37
N PRO A 529 -28.35 15.76 -9.91
CA PRO A 529 -27.68 14.73 -9.11
C PRO A 529 -26.99 15.26 -7.86
N LEU A 530 -26.30 16.41 -7.95
CA LEU A 530 -25.67 17.03 -6.78
C LEU A 530 -26.70 17.46 -5.73
N LEU A 531 -27.82 18.07 -6.14
CA LEU A 531 -28.92 18.41 -5.23
C LEU A 531 -29.50 17.18 -4.54
N GLN A 532 -29.63 16.06 -5.26
CA GLN A 532 -30.12 14.81 -4.67
C GLN A 532 -29.14 14.25 -3.63
N LEU A 533 -27.83 14.32 -3.87
CA LEU A 533 -26.81 13.91 -2.88
C LEU A 533 -26.83 14.79 -1.64
N LEU A 534 -27.07 16.09 -1.78
CA LEU A 534 -27.24 16.99 -0.64
C LEU A 534 -28.45 16.64 0.24
N LYS A 535 -29.50 16.06 -0.35
CA LYS A 535 -30.69 15.59 0.38
C LYS A 535 -30.47 14.24 1.06
N ASP A 536 -29.56 13.40 0.55
CA ASP A 536 -29.25 12.10 1.11
C ASP A 536 -28.07 12.16 2.09
N ARG A 537 -28.39 12.39 3.37
CA ARG A 537 -27.39 12.57 4.44
C ARG A 537 -26.62 11.29 4.79
N ASN A 538 -27.05 10.13 4.33
CA ASN A 538 -26.46 8.84 4.72
C ASN A 538 -25.22 8.46 3.89
N LEU A 539 -25.01 9.11 2.75
CA LEU A 539 -23.94 8.74 1.81
C LEU A 539 -22.56 9.31 2.16
N GLY A 540 -22.48 10.30 3.06
CA GLY A 540 -21.21 10.91 3.46
C GLY A 540 -20.48 11.66 2.34
N MET A 541 -21.20 12.17 1.32
CA MET A 541 -20.66 12.84 0.12
C MET A 541 -20.99 14.34 0.04
N ILE A 542 -21.51 14.91 1.12
CA ILE A 542 -22.02 16.30 1.14
C ILE A 542 -20.89 17.30 0.89
N ASP A 543 -19.72 17.07 1.47
CA ASP A 543 -18.59 17.99 1.35
C ASP A 543 -18.08 18.09 -0.09
N GLU A 544 -17.94 16.94 -0.75
CA GLU A 544 -17.52 16.83 -2.15
C GLU A 544 -18.57 17.46 -3.06
N ALA A 545 -19.87 17.19 -2.83
CA ALA A 545 -20.95 17.79 -3.60
C ALA A 545 -20.95 19.33 -3.50
N LEU A 546 -20.84 19.88 -2.29
CA LEU A 546 -20.74 21.33 -2.08
C LEU A 546 -19.48 21.93 -2.72
N SER A 547 -18.38 21.18 -2.74
CA SER A 547 -17.13 21.63 -3.38
C SER A 547 -17.27 21.72 -4.91
N ILE A 548 -17.96 20.77 -5.55
CA ILE A 548 -18.26 20.85 -6.99
C ILE A 548 -19.19 22.03 -7.27
N LEU A 549 -20.24 22.23 -6.47
CA LEU A 549 -21.16 23.35 -6.65
C LEU A 549 -20.43 24.69 -6.59
N LEU A 550 -19.46 24.84 -5.67
CA LEU A 550 -18.62 26.03 -5.60
C LEU A 550 -17.81 26.25 -6.90
N LEU A 551 -17.29 25.18 -7.51
CA LEU A 551 -16.63 25.27 -8.81
C LEU A 551 -17.60 25.67 -9.93
N LEU A 552 -18.80 25.10 -9.96
CA LEU A 552 -19.80 25.36 -11.00
C LEU A 552 -20.39 26.77 -10.92
N VAL A 553 -20.62 27.31 -9.73
CA VAL A 553 -21.12 28.70 -9.54
C VAL A 553 -20.13 29.76 -10.05
N SER A 554 -18.84 29.42 -10.23
CA SER A 554 -17.92 30.32 -10.92
C SER A 554 -18.25 30.51 -12.42
N HIS A 555 -19.07 29.64 -13.01
CA HIS A 555 -19.52 29.68 -14.41
C HIS A 555 -20.94 30.30 -14.53
N PRO A 556 -21.23 31.17 -15.50
CA PRO A 556 -22.53 31.86 -15.61
C PRO A 556 -23.75 30.93 -15.64
N GLU A 557 -23.72 29.90 -16.49
CA GLU A 557 -24.76 28.88 -16.63
C GLU A 557 -24.93 28.07 -15.33
N GLY A 558 -23.83 27.86 -14.58
CA GLY A 558 -23.86 27.22 -13.28
C GLY A 558 -24.58 28.08 -12.24
N ARG A 559 -24.37 29.40 -12.26
CA ARG A 559 -25.12 30.34 -11.41
C ARG A 559 -26.61 30.31 -11.72
N GLN A 560 -26.97 30.23 -13.00
CA GLN A 560 -28.38 30.16 -13.41
C GLN A 560 -29.02 28.85 -12.93
N ALA A 561 -28.34 27.72 -13.12
CA ALA A 561 -28.85 26.41 -12.73
C ALA A 561 -28.94 26.24 -11.19
N ILE A 562 -27.97 26.77 -10.45
CA ILE A 562 -27.90 26.67 -8.98
C ILE A 562 -28.70 27.80 -8.30
N GLY A 563 -28.97 28.92 -8.97
CA GLY A 563 -29.75 30.05 -8.45
C GLY A 563 -31.27 29.79 -8.32
N GLN A 564 -31.73 28.55 -8.45
CA GLN A 564 -33.14 28.18 -8.24
C GLN A 564 -33.50 28.24 -6.75
N LEU A 565 -34.73 28.65 -6.43
CA LEU A 565 -35.21 28.82 -5.05
C LEU A 565 -35.01 27.56 -4.18
N SER A 566 -35.30 26.37 -4.71
CA SER A 566 -35.13 25.09 -4.00
C SER A 566 -33.68 24.78 -3.65
N PHE A 567 -32.74 25.24 -4.47
CA PHE A 567 -31.32 25.06 -4.24
C PHE A 567 -30.83 26.05 -3.18
N ILE A 568 -31.28 27.31 -3.26
CA ILE A 568 -30.97 28.35 -2.26
C ILE A 568 -31.49 27.92 -0.89
N GLU A 569 -32.71 27.41 -0.80
CA GLU A 569 -33.28 26.84 0.44
C GLU A 569 -32.37 25.75 1.02
N THR A 570 -31.92 24.81 0.18
CA THR A 570 -31.01 23.74 0.59
C THR A 570 -29.66 24.29 1.10
N LEU A 571 -29.10 25.32 0.48
CA LEU A 571 -27.88 25.97 0.94
C LEU A 571 -28.07 26.65 2.30
N VAL A 572 -29.20 27.33 2.51
CA VAL A 572 -29.54 27.96 3.79
C VAL A 572 -29.68 26.91 4.89
N ASP A 573 -30.28 25.76 4.60
CA ASP A 573 -30.35 24.64 5.53
C ASP A 573 -28.96 24.12 5.94
N PHE A 574 -28.00 24.03 5.00
CA PHE A 574 -26.63 23.66 5.34
C PHE A 574 -25.90 24.71 6.18
N ILE A 575 -26.17 26.00 5.94
CA ILE A 575 -25.65 27.10 6.77
C ILE A 575 -26.22 27.01 8.19
N ARG A 576 -27.50 26.63 8.35
CA ARG A 576 -28.18 26.48 9.63
C ARG A 576 -27.64 25.30 10.46
N GLN A 577 -27.68 24.09 9.89
CA GLN A 577 -27.52 22.84 10.64
C GLN A 577 -26.38 21.93 10.14
N GLY A 578 -25.61 22.35 9.14
CA GLY A 578 -24.49 21.58 8.62
C GLY A 578 -23.28 21.52 9.58
N THR A 579 -22.34 20.62 9.26
CA THR A 579 -21.02 20.62 9.92
C THR A 579 -20.28 21.94 9.67
N PRO A 580 -19.24 22.29 10.46
CA PRO A 580 -18.46 23.51 10.22
C PRO A 580 -17.97 23.67 8.77
N LYS A 581 -17.58 22.56 8.14
CA LYS A 581 -17.16 22.53 6.73
C LYS A 581 -18.34 22.71 5.77
N ASN A 582 -19.49 22.07 6.03
CA ASN A 582 -20.69 22.30 5.20
C ASN A 582 -21.15 23.76 5.27
N LYS A 583 -21.18 24.37 6.47
CA LYS A 583 -21.52 25.78 6.67
C LYS A 583 -20.60 26.69 5.86
N GLU A 584 -19.28 26.44 5.92
CA GLU A 584 -18.28 27.19 5.15
C GLU A 584 -18.49 27.08 3.63
N CYS A 585 -18.69 25.86 3.12
CA CYS A 585 -18.86 25.62 1.69
C CYS A 585 -20.20 26.20 1.18
N ALA A 586 -21.31 25.96 1.89
CA ALA A 586 -22.62 26.49 1.51
C ALA A 586 -22.65 28.03 1.52
N ALA A 587 -22.05 28.66 2.55
CA ALA A 587 -21.87 30.11 2.57
C ALA A 587 -20.99 30.62 1.41
N SER A 588 -19.98 29.85 1.00
CA SER A 588 -19.14 30.22 -0.14
C SER A 588 -19.89 30.17 -1.47
N VAL A 589 -20.72 29.14 -1.68
CA VAL A 589 -21.60 29.03 -2.87
C VAL A 589 -22.60 30.19 -2.90
N LEU A 590 -23.26 30.48 -1.78
CA LEU A 590 -24.24 31.56 -1.68
C LEU A 590 -23.60 32.94 -1.89
N LEU A 591 -22.38 33.15 -1.37
CA LEU A 591 -21.64 34.39 -1.58
C LEU A 591 -21.34 34.64 -3.05
N GLU A 592 -20.90 33.60 -3.77
CA GLU A 592 -20.59 33.72 -5.19
C GLU A 592 -21.85 33.98 -6.03
N LEU A 593 -22.96 33.28 -5.73
CA LEU A 593 -24.26 33.58 -6.35
C LEU A 593 -24.67 35.03 -6.11
N GLY A 594 -24.68 35.45 -4.85
CA GLY A 594 -25.15 36.77 -4.45
C GLY A 594 -24.30 37.92 -4.99
N SER A 595 -22.99 37.72 -5.08
CA SER A 595 -22.07 38.74 -5.60
C SER A 595 -22.33 39.06 -7.07
N ASN A 596 -22.97 38.14 -7.80
CA ASN A 596 -23.32 38.29 -9.21
C ASN A 596 -24.78 38.70 -9.43
N ASN A 597 -25.69 38.34 -8.52
CA ASN A 597 -27.10 38.73 -8.61
C ASN A 597 -27.74 38.83 -7.21
N SER A 598 -28.19 40.04 -6.86
CA SER A 598 -28.80 40.34 -5.55
C SER A 598 -30.12 39.59 -5.33
N SER A 599 -30.83 39.16 -6.38
CA SER A 599 -32.07 38.38 -6.22
C SER A 599 -31.86 37.07 -5.47
N PHE A 600 -30.67 36.46 -5.58
CA PHE A 600 -30.34 35.23 -4.86
C PHE A 600 -30.11 35.49 -3.37
N ILE A 601 -29.57 36.66 -3.00
CA ILE A 601 -29.44 37.08 -1.61
C ILE A 601 -30.81 37.36 -1.01
N LEU A 602 -31.69 38.05 -1.73
CA LEU A 602 -33.06 38.31 -1.29
C LEU A 602 -33.82 36.99 -1.06
N ALA A 603 -33.67 36.00 -1.93
CA ALA A 603 -34.23 34.67 -1.72
C ALA A 603 -33.66 33.99 -0.47
N ALA A 604 -32.34 34.06 -0.24
CA ALA A 604 -31.74 33.49 0.97
C ALA A 604 -32.21 34.18 2.27
N LEU A 605 -32.47 35.49 2.23
CA LEU A 605 -33.07 36.23 3.33
C LEU A 605 -34.51 35.78 3.62
N GLN A 606 -35.30 35.46 2.59
CA GLN A 606 -36.64 34.89 2.76
C GLN A 606 -36.62 33.55 3.49
N PHE A 607 -35.54 32.77 3.35
CA PHE A 607 -35.31 31.54 4.10
C PHE A 607 -34.63 31.74 5.47
N GLY A 608 -34.42 33.00 5.91
CA GLY A 608 -33.92 33.31 7.25
C GLY A 608 -32.40 33.17 7.43
N VAL A 609 -31.60 33.26 6.36
CA VAL A 609 -30.14 33.03 6.43
C VAL A 609 -29.39 33.98 7.37
N TYR A 610 -29.92 35.19 7.62
CA TYR A 610 -29.21 36.27 8.32
C TYR A 610 -28.77 35.88 9.74
N GLU A 611 -29.67 35.32 10.55
CA GLU A 611 -29.37 34.94 11.94
C GLU A 611 -28.25 33.89 12.00
N TYR A 612 -28.27 32.93 11.07
CA TYR A 612 -27.25 31.88 10.99
C TYR A 612 -25.89 32.41 10.52
N LEU A 613 -25.87 33.42 9.64
CA LEU A 613 -24.61 34.09 9.27
C LEU A 613 -24.00 34.81 10.46
N VAL A 614 -24.81 35.52 11.26
CA VAL A 614 -24.35 36.19 12.49
C VAL A 614 -23.77 35.16 13.47
N GLU A 615 -24.44 34.02 13.67
CA GLU A 615 -23.90 32.91 14.48
C GLU A 615 -22.54 32.43 13.97
N ILE A 616 -22.39 32.24 12.65
CA ILE A 616 -21.12 31.81 12.04
C ILE A 616 -20.01 32.84 12.24
N THR A 617 -20.30 34.14 12.27
CA THR A 617 -19.26 35.16 12.51
C THR A 617 -18.62 35.04 13.90
N SER A 618 -19.33 34.49 14.89
CA SER A 618 -18.83 34.33 16.26
C SER A 618 -18.32 32.92 16.57
N SER A 619 -18.88 31.89 15.94
CA SER A 619 -18.62 30.48 16.29
C SER A 619 -17.98 29.64 15.17
N GLY A 620 -17.91 30.16 13.94
CA GLY A 620 -17.42 29.43 12.76
C GLY A 620 -15.89 29.33 12.68
N THR A 621 -15.40 28.55 11.72
CA THR A 621 -13.96 28.53 11.35
C THR A 621 -13.52 29.91 10.85
N ASN A 622 -12.21 30.22 10.90
CA ASN A 622 -11.68 31.49 10.37
C ASN A 622 -12.13 31.78 8.93
N ARG A 623 -12.26 30.74 8.09
CA ARG A 623 -12.71 30.88 6.71
C ARG A 623 -14.23 31.06 6.62
N ALA A 624 -15.01 30.30 7.40
CA ALA A 624 -16.45 30.49 7.50
C ALA A 624 -16.82 31.91 8.00
N GLN A 625 -16.13 32.41 9.02
CA GLN A 625 -16.31 33.78 9.54
C GLN A 625 -16.07 34.83 8.45
N ARG A 626 -14.99 34.71 7.67
CA ARG A 626 -14.71 35.65 6.56
C ARG A 626 -15.82 35.63 5.51
N LYS A 627 -16.33 34.45 5.15
CA LYS A 627 -17.40 34.29 4.16
C LYS A 627 -18.74 34.81 4.68
N ALA A 628 -19.08 34.54 5.94
CA ALA A 628 -20.27 35.06 6.57
C ALA A 628 -20.24 36.59 6.69
N ASN A 629 -19.12 37.17 7.11
CA ASN A 629 -18.95 38.63 7.13
C ASN A 629 -19.11 39.25 5.73
N ALA A 630 -18.54 38.63 4.69
CA ALA A 630 -18.70 39.11 3.31
C ALA A 630 -20.16 39.03 2.83
N LEU A 631 -20.89 37.96 3.18
CA LEU A 631 -22.32 37.84 2.89
C LEU A 631 -23.15 38.92 3.60
N ILE A 632 -22.88 39.18 4.89
CA ILE A 632 -23.57 40.23 5.65
C ILE A 632 -23.31 41.61 5.04
N GLN A 633 -22.07 41.90 4.63
CA GLN A 633 -21.74 43.13 3.91
C GLN A 633 -22.44 43.24 2.55
N LEU A 634 -22.66 42.12 1.87
CA LEU A 634 -23.38 42.09 0.60
C LEU A 634 -24.88 42.29 0.80
N ILE A 635 -25.46 41.72 1.86
CA ILE A 635 -26.85 41.92 2.28
C ILE A 635 -27.10 43.40 2.55
N SER A 636 -26.26 44.06 3.34
CA SER A 636 -26.45 45.47 3.69
C SER A 636 -26.37 46.41 2.48
N LYS A 637 -25.60 46.06 1.45
CA LYS A 637 -25.59 46.78 0.17
C LYS A 637 -26.84 46.52 -0.67
N SER A 638 -27.41 45.32 -0.57
CA SER A 638 -28.59 44.92 -1.36
C SER A 638 -29.89 45.49 -0.77
N GLU A 639 -29.95 45.77 0.53
CA GLU A 639 -31.07 46.47 1.19
C GLU A 639 -31.10 47.99 0.91
N GLN A 640 -30.02 48.54 0.33
CA GLN A 640 -29.92 49.94 -0.08
C GLN A 640 -30.33 50.18 -1.54
N ILE A 641 -30.67 49.11 -2.29
CA ILE A 641 -31.13 49.11 -3.69
C ILE A 641 -32.61 48.77 -3.69
#